data_AF-A0A077FIF7-F1
#
_entry.id   AF-A0A077FIF7-F1
#
_cell.length_a   1.000
_cell.length_b   1.000
_cell.length_c   1.000
_cell.angle_alpha   90.00
_cell.angle_beta   90.00
_cell.angle_gamma   90.00
#
_symmetry.space_group_name_H-M   'P 1'
#
loop_
_entity.id
_entity.type
_entity.pdbx_description
1 polymer ?
#
loop_
_entity_poly.entity_id
_entity_poly.type
_entity_poly.pdbx_seq_one_letter_code
_entity_poly.pdbx_strand_id
1 'polypeptide(L)'
;MVTRTTPLADVRNIGICAHIDAGKTTTTERILYYTGRSYKIGEVHEGTATMDWMPQEQERGITITSAATTCFWNNHRINIIDTPGHVDFTIEVERSLRVLDGAVAVFDGVAGVEPQSETVWRQADKYNVPRICFVNKMDRIGADFFRCVEMIKDRLGARPIVMQLPIGIEDSYIGIVDLVKMQAIIWESENLGANFHYEDIPDNLKEQAAEYREKLLDMVVEFDDKIMEAYLGGVEPSEEELKRCIRKGAIDGSFFPVFNGSAFKNKGVQPLLDAVVDFLPSPADVPNVKGVNPDNLDEIIERKSEDSEPFSALAFKVVNDPFVGSLTFVRVYSGVLAAGISVLNSNKDTKERIGRMLLMHANNREDIKEAYAGDIVALAGLKSTTTGDSLCVTTNPIILERMEFPKPVIEIAIEPKSVADRDRMGIALARLVAEDPSLHATVDEESGQTILKGMGELHLEIIVDRMKREFKVEATKGAPQVAYRETITKVAEVDYTHKKQSGGAGQFARVKIIFEPLEPGSDFQFESKIVGGSVPKEYIPGVEKGLMSAKETGVVAGFPMIDFKAILIDGAFHDVDSSTLAFEIAAKAAFREGIVKAQPKLLEPIMKVEVVTPDEYMGDIIGDLNSRRGQIMGMEPRGNAQVINAMVPLAQMFGYVNVLRSMSQGRAQYTMIFSHYDQVPQQVADEIKAKLG
;
A
#
# COMPACT_ATOMS: atom_id res chain seq x y z
N MET A 1 22.17 -21.51 -22.17
CA MET A 1 21.88 -20.90 -20.86
C MET A 1 23.20 -20.42 -20.30
N VAL A 2 23.32 -19.13 -20.06
CA VAL A 2 24.48 -18.57 -19.36
C VAL A 2 24.33 -18.98 -17.89
N THR A 3 25.43 -19.40 -17.25
CA THR A 3 25.42 -19.75 -15.83
C THR A 3 25.15 -18.50 -15.00
N ARG A 4 24.24 -18.57 -14.03
CA ARG A 4 23.94 -17.48 -13.09
C ARG A 4 25.24 -16.92 -12.49
N THR A 5 25.40 -15.59 -12.53
CA THR A 5 26.64 -14.93 -12.07
C THR A 5 26.77 -14.87 -10.55
N THR A 6 25.64 -14.78 -9.84
CA THR A 6 25.57 -14.70 -8.38
C THR A 6 24.61 -15.77 -7.89
N PRO A 7 25.05 -16.79 -7.13
CA PRO A 7 24.19 -17.84 -6.59
C PRO A 7 22.97 -17.27 -5.84
N LEU A 8 21.85 -18.01 -5.81
CA LEU A 8 20.62 -17.58 -5.13
C LEU A 8 20.86 -17.31 -3.64
N ALA A 9 21.67 -18.15 -2.99
CA ALA A 9 22.06 -18.00 -1.59
C ALA A 9 22.83 -16.69 -1.32
N ASP A 10 23.42 -16.07 -2.34
CA ASP A 10 24.21 -14.84 -2.24
C ASP A 10 23.40 -13.59 -2.66
N VAL A 11 22.10 -13.74 -2.86
CA VAL A 11 21.16 -12.62 -3.10
C VAL A 11 20.54 -12.18 -1.78
N ARG A 12 20.40 -10.86 -1.59
CA ARG A 12 19.63 -10.24 -0.50
C ARG A 12 18.64 -9.25 -1.09
N ASN A 13 17.34 -9.49 -0.95
CA ASN A 13 16.32 -8.51 -1.32
C ASN A 13 15.81 -7.85 -0.03
N ILE A 14 16.23 -6.60 0.19
CA ILE A 14 16.00 -5.91 1.46
C ILE A 14 15.24 -4.59 1.29
N GLY A 15 14.35 -4.31 2.23
CA GLY A 15 13.77 -2.98 2.40
C GLY A 15 14.48 -2.18 3.46
N ILE A 16 14.55 -0.87 3.31
CA ILE A 16 14.92 0.03 4.40
C ILE A 16 13.63 0.73 4.83
N CYS A 17 13.25 0.57 6.09
CA CYS A 17 11.96 1.03 6.60
C CYS A 17 12.17 1.82 7.90
N ALA A 18 11.51 2.97 8.03
CA ALA A 18 11.74 3.88 9.16
C ALA A 18 10.59 4.89 9.33
N HIS A 19 10.55 5.54 10.49
CA HIS A 19 9.82 6.80 10.65
C HIS A 19 10.40 7.91 9.74
N ILE A 20 9.62 8.98 9.54
CA ILE A 20 10.07 10.18 8.82
C ILE A 20 11.29 10.75 9.56
N ASP A 21 12.26 11.27 8.82
CA ASP A 21 13.49 11.84 9.39
C ASP A 21 14.40 10.90 10.20
N ALA A 22 14.07 9.62 10.44
CA ALA A 22 14.98 8.66 11.13
C ALA A 22 16.29 8.37 10.35
N GLY A 23 16.43 8.92 9.14
CA GLY A 23 17.63 8.82 8.33
C GLY A 23 17.65 7.62 7.39
N LYS A 24 16.46 7.13 6.99
CA LYS A 24 16.27 6.05 6.02
C LYS A 24 17.03 6.30 4.70
N THR A 25 16.66 7.35 3.98
CA THR A 25 17.29 7.73 2.70
C THR A 25 18.77 8.02 2.89
N THR A 26 19.18 8.70 3.96
CA THR A 26 20.59 8.93 4.27
C THR A 26 21.36 7.62 4.43
N THR A 27 20.78 6.62 5.11
CA THR A 27 21.38 5.29 5.26
C THR A 27 21.49 4.60 3.90
N THR A 28 20.45 4.67 3.07
CA THR A 28 20.46 4.15 1.69
C THR A 28 21.58 4.77 0.85
N GLU A 29 21.75 6.10 0.89
CA GLU A 29 22.80 6.81 0.15
C GLU A 29 24.21 6.38 0.62
N ARG A 30 24.43 6.20 1.93
CA ARG A 30 25.72 5.70 2.44
C ARG A 30 25.97 4.26 1.97
N ILE A 31 24.96 3.40 1.97
CA ILE A 31 25.06 2.04 1.44
C ILE A 31 25.48 2.06 -0.04
N LEU A 32 24.86 2.91 -0.86
CA LEU A 32 25.23 3.06 -2.28
C LEU A 32 26.66 3.55 -2.47
N TYR A 33 27.15 4.44 -1.60
CA TYR A 33 28.53 4.91 -1.65
C TYR A 33 29.53 3.82 -1.28
N TYR A 34 29.33 3.13 -0.14
CA TYR A 34 30.27 2.10 0.32
C TYR A 34 30.34 0.88 -0.58
N THR A 35 29.24 0.53 -1.24
CA THR A 35 29.21 -0.53 -2.26
C THR A 35 29.82 -0.10 -3.60
N GLY A 36 30.34 1.12 -3.69
CA GLY A 36 30.96 1.68 -4.89
C GLY A 36 29.99 1.99 -6.02
N ARG A 37 28.68 2.01 -5.74
CA ARG A 37 27.63 2.26 -6.74
C ARG A 37 27.42 3.74 -6.99
N SER A 38 27.55 4.57 -5.96
CA SER A 38 27.59 6.02 -6.13
C SER A 38 28.98 6.57 -5.85
N TYR A 39 29.49 7.42 -6.74
CA TYR A 39 30.76 8.12 -6.57
C TYR A 39 30.63 9.41 -5.75
N LYS A 40 29.40 9.84 -5.43
CA LYS A 40 29.09 11.02 -4.61
C LYS A 40 28.00 10.66 -3.61
N ILE A 41 28.08 11.22 -2.40
CA ILE A 41 27.00 11.03 -1.44
C ILE A 41 25.98 12.15 -1.63
N GLY A 42 24.73 11.77 -1.90
CA GLY A 42 23.62 12.71 -1.89
C GLY A 42 23.18 13.00 -0.46
N GLU A 43 22.88 14.28 -0.19
CA GLU A 43 22.27 14.71 1.07
C GLU A 43 20.81 15.11 0.83
N VAL A 44 19.92 14.58 1.66
CA VAL A 44 18.48 14.83 1.58
C VAL A 44 18.17 16.32 1.82
N HIS A 45 18.84 16.94 2.80
CA HIS A 45 18.63 18.36 3.15
C HIS A 45 19.10 19.33 2.05
N GLU A 46 20.04 18.91 1.19
CA GLU A 46 20.51 19.69 0.06
C GLU A 46 19.78 19.36 -1.25
N GLY A 47 18.81 18.43 -1.22
CA GLY A 47 18.10 17.95 -2.41
C GLY A 47 18.98 17.19 -3.39
N THR A 48 20.12 16.66 -2.94
CA THR A 48 21.09 15.94 -3.79
C THR A 48 21.01 14.42 -3.63
N ALA A 49 20.10 13.92 -2.79
CA ALA A 49 19.83 12.49 -2.63
C ALA A 49 19.45 11.83 -3.97
N THR A 50 20.09 10.71 -4.28
CA THR A 50 19.89 9.98 -5.54
C THR A 50 18.58 9.19 -5.53
N MET A 51 18.16 8.72 -4.36
CA MET A 51 16.94 7.92 -4.20
C MET A 51 15.65 8.77 -4.21
N ASP A 52 15.69 9.99 -3.68
CA ASP A 52 14.58 10.96 -3.73
C ASP A 52 14.69 11.80 -5.03
N TRP A 53 14.36 11.17 -6.16
CA TRP A 53 14.54 11.77 -7.50
C TRP A 53 13.39 12.72 -7.88
N MET A 54 12.24 12.62 -7.23
CA MET A 54 11.11 13.49 -7.54
C MET A 54 11.32 14.88 -6.89
N PRO A 55 11.05 15.99 -7.60
CA PRO A 55 11.13 17.33 -7.02
C PRO A 55 10.28 17.49 -5.74
N GLN A 56 9.14 16.80 -5.67
CA GLN A 56 8.25 16.82 -4.50
C GLN A 56 8.87 16.15 -3.27
N GLU A 57 9.67 15.10 -3.47
CA GLU A 57 10.39 14.41 -2.40
C GLU A 57 11.48 15.34 -1.83
N GLN A 58 12.24 15.99 -2.72
CA GLN A 58 13.29 16.94 -2.36
C GLN A 58 12.75 18.20 -1.65
N GLU A 59 11.65 18.78 -2.13
CA GLU A 59 11.04 19.98 -1.55
C GLU A 59 10.45 19.73 -0.15
N ARG A 60 9.92 18.53 0.08
CA ARG A 60 9.25 18.16 1.35
C ARG A 60 10.14 17.38 2.31
N GLY A 61 11.29 16.89 1.85
CA GLY A 61 12.20 16.05 2.63
C GLY A 61 11.62 14.68 2.98
N ILE A 62 10.69 14.15 2.17
CA ILE A 62 10.04 12.85 2.42
C ILE A 62 10.12 11.95 1.19
N THR A 63 10.29 10.64 1.41
CA THR A 63 10.17 9.63 0.35
C THR A 63 8.70 9.37 0.05
N ILE A 64 8.30 9.55 -1.20
CA ILE A 64 6.92 9.40 -1.70
C ILE A 64 6.78 8.07 -2.44
N THR A 65 7.75 7.73 -3.30
CA THR A 65 7.72 6.49 -4.08
C THR A 65 8.87 5.57 -3.77
N SER A 66 8.64 4.26 -3.83
CA SER A 66 9.68 3.27 -3.50
C SER A 66 10.77 3.19 -4.57
N ALA A 67 12.03 3.47 -4.25
CA ALA A 67 13.11 3.37 -5.24
C ALA A 67 13.80 2.01 -5.11
N ALA A 68 13.95 1.28 -6.23
CA ALA A 68 14.65 0.00 -6.26
C ALA A 68 16.03 0.16 -6.91
N THR A 69 17.07 -0.37 -6.26
CA THR A 69 18.46 -0.27 -6.73
C THR A 69 19.25 -1.54 -6.39
N THR A 70 20.20 -1.91 -7.24
CA THR A 70 21.07 -3.08 -7.02
C THR A 70 22.50 -2.66 -6.71
N CYS A 71 23.07 -3.21 -5.65
CA CYS A 71 24.46 -3.03 -5.26
C CYS A 71 25.13 -4.38 -4.91
N PHE A 72 26.45 -4.34 -4.67
CA PHE A 72 27.23 -5.53 -4.35
C PHE A 72 28.10 -5.28 -3.12
N TRP A 73 28.11 -6.24 -2.20
CA TRP A 73 28.89 -6.18 -0.97
C TRP A 73 29.39 -7.59 -0.64
N ASN A 74 30.69 -7.77 -0.36
CA ASN A 74 31.29 -9.07 -0.04
C ASN A 74 30.87 -10.22 -0.99
N ASN A 75 30.90 -9.97 -2.30
CA ASN A 75 30.45 -10.89 -3.37
C ASN A 75 28.94 -11.25 -3.38
N HIS A 76 28.14 -10.61 -2.54
CA HIS A 76 26.69 -10.77 -2.51
C HIS A 76 26.03 -9.68 -3.37
N ARG A 77 24.92 -10.02 -4.01
CA ARG A 77 24.03 -9.06 -4.69
C ARG A 77 22.98 -8.60 -3.70
N ILE A 78 22.91 -7.30 -3.44
CA ILE A 78 21.90 -6.69 -2.58
C ILE A 78 20.98 -5.85 -3.45
N ASN A 79 19.69 -6.19 -3.47
CA ASN A 79 18.64 -5.38 -4.06
C ASN A 79 17.94 -4.63 -2.94
N ILE A 80 18.00 -3.30 -2.99
CA ILE A 80 17.44 -2.42 -1.97
C ILE A 80 16.17 -1.79 -2.52
N ILE A 81 15.09 -1.88 -1.76
CA ILE A 81 13.88 -1.06 -1.97
C ILE A 81 13.81 -0.04 -0.84
N ASP A 82 13.96 1.24 -1.18
CA ASP A 82 13.79 2.32 -0.22
C ASP A 82 12.30 2.63 -0.07
N THR A 83 11.76 2.52 1.15
CA THR A 83 10.30 2.55 1.37
C THR A 83 9.81 3.91 1.93
N PRO A 84 8.61 4.38 1.58
CA PRO A 84 8.04 5.58 2.19
C PRO A 84 7.87 5.45 3.70
N GLY A 85 8.17 6.51 4.47
CA GLY A 85 7.94 6.55 5.92
C GLY A 85 6.59 7.18 6.32
N HIS A 86 5.85 7.72 5.35
CA HIS A 86 4.61 8.47 5.57
C HIS A 86 3.36 7.57 5.43
N VAL A 87 2.37 7.77 6.31
CA VAL A 87 1.15 6.95 6.41
C VAL A 87 0.28 6.97 5.14
N ASP A 88 0.26 8.10 4.42
CA ASP A 88 -0.52 8.23 3.18
C ASP A 88 0.03 7.37 2.03
N PHE A 89 1.26 6.84 2.17
CA PHE A 89 1.89 5.91 1.22
C PHE A 89 2.01 4.49 1.79
N THR A 90 1.15 4.14 2.75
CA THR A 90 1.09 2.79 3.33
C THR A 90 0.98 1.68 2.28
N ILE A 91 0.30 1.93 1.16
CA ILE A 91 0.20 0.98 0.04
C ILE A 91 1.56 0.75 -0.64
N GLU A 92 2.43 1.76 -0.76
CA GLU A 92 3.81 1.55 -1.23
C GLU A 92 4.62 0.69 -0.24
N VAL A 93 4.42 0.88 1.06
CA VAL A 93 5.09 0.09 2.10
C VAL A 93 4.62 -1.36 2.07
N GLU A 94 3.30 -1.61 2.03
CA GLU A 94 2.76 -2.98 1.93
C GLU A 94 3.23 -3.70 0.66
N ARG A 95 3.26 -2.97 -0.48
CA ARG A 95 3.79 -3.49 -1.74
C ARG A 95 5.26 -3.89 -1.64
N SER A 96 6.06 -3.02 -1.04
CA SER A 96 7.49 -3.25 -0.86
C SER A 96 7.72 -4.46 0.05
N LEU A 97 7.10 -4.49 1.23
CA LEU A 97 7.27 -5.58 2.20
C LEU A 97 6.90 -6.96 1.65
N ARG A 98 5.94 -7.05 0.73
CA ARG A 98 5.58 -8.33 0.06
C ARG A 98 6.61 -8.84 -0.93
N VAL A 99 7.45 -7.96 -1.48
CA VAL A 99 8.42 -8.28 -2.53
C VAL A 99 9.81 -8.56 -1.96
N LEU A 100 10.04 -8.09 -0.74
CA LEU A 100 11.29 -8.17 -0.02
C LEU A 100 11.38 -9.49 0.74
N ASP A 101 12.60 -10.02 0.84
CA ASP A 101 12.87 -11.21 1.63
C ASP A 101 13.21 -10.82 3.08
N GLY A 102 13.80 -9.63 3.30
CA GLY A 102 14.10 -9.10 4.64
C GLY A 102 14.04 -7.57 4.70
N ALA A 103 14.20 -6.99 5.89
CA ALA A 103 14.19 -5.54 6.06
C ALA A 103 15.16 -5.03 7.13
N VAL A 104 15.61 -3.79 6.94
CA VAL A 104 16.37 -3.00 7.92
C VAL A 104 15.42 -1.96 8.51
N ALA A 105 15.06 -2.13 9.78
CA ALA A 105 14.25 -1.18 10.54
C ALA A 105 15.16 -0.11 11.14
N VAL A 106 15.07 1.12 10.64
CA VAL A 106 15.90 2.25 11.10
C VAL A 106 15.16 3.05 12.16
N PHE A 107 15.82 3.29 13.28
CA PHE A 107 15.30 4.07 14.41
C PHE A 107 16.18 5.30 14.64
N ASP A 108 15.57 6.41 15.07
CA ASP A 108 16.31 7.58 15.50
C ASP A 108 16.82 7.36 16.93
N GLY A 109 18.13 7.45 17.16
CA GLY A 109 18.73 7.25 18.49
C GLY A 109 18.28 8.27 19.54
N VAL A 110 17.77 9.44 19.14
CA VAL A 110 17.24 10.46 20.06
C VAL A 110 15.77 10.19 20.39
N ALA A 111 14.95 9.87 19.40
CA ALA A 111 13.50 9.68 19.58
C ALA A 111 13.14 8.25 20.02
N GLY A 112 13.88 7.26 19.52
CA GLY A 112 13.65 5.83 19.73
C GLY A 112 12.57 5.28 18.81
N VAL A 113 11.64 4.49 19.37
CA VAL A 113 10.48 3.98 18.63
C VAL A 113 9.39 5.04 18.52
N GLU A 114 9.17 5.48 17.30
CA GLU A 114 8.18 6.48 16.91
C GLU A 114 6.91 5.84 16.33
N PRO A 115 5.78 6.55 16.28
CA PRO A 115 4.50 5.99 15.85
C PRO A 115 4.49 5.27 14.49
N GLN A 116 5.14 5.85 13.49
CA GLN A 116 5.19 5.28 12.15
C GLN A 116 6.14 4.09 12.12
N SER A 117 7.16 4.05 12.99
CA SER A 117 7.98 2.86 13.18
C SER A 117 7.12 1.69 13.68
N GLU A 118 6.20 1.91 14.62
CA GLU A 118 5.24 0.88 15.05
C GLU A 118 4.33 0.41 13.91
N THR A 119 3.86 1.35 13.10
CA THR A 119 2.98 1.06 11.95
C THR A 119 3.66 0.15 10.94
N VAL A 120 4.86 0.54 10.51
CA VAL A 120 5.70 -0.21 9.57
C VAL A 120 6.09 -1.57 10.18
N TRP A 121 6.39 -1.62 11.47
CA TRP A 121 6.71 -2.86 12.18
C TRP A 121 5.54 -3.85 12.12
N ARG A 122 4.32 -3.40 12.41
CA ARG A 122 3.09 -4.23 12.32
C ARG A 122 2.83 -4.71 10.89
N GLN A 123 3.13 -3.91 9.87
CA GLN A 123 3.03 -4.33 8.48
C GLN A 123 4.05 -5.42 8.14
N ALA A 124 5.28 -5.31 8.65
CA ALA A 124 6.29 -6.34 8.49
C ALA A 124 5.94 -7.62 9.26
N ASP A 125 5.31 -7.53 10.43
CA ASP A 125 4.77 -8.69 11.17
C ASP A 125 3.68 -9.41 10.36
N LYS A 126 2.76 -8.67 9.72
CA LYS A 126 1.69 -9.25 8.89
C LYS A 126 2.23 -10.15 7.77
N TYR A 127 3.39 -9.80 7.22
CA TYR A 127 4.04 -10.56 6.15
C TYR A 127 5.19 -11.45 6.63
N ASN A 128 5.38 -11.57 7.96
CA ASN A 128 6.48 -12.32 8.58
C ASN A 128 7.85 -12.00 7.99
N VAL A 129 8.13 -10.73 7.71
CA VAL A 129 9.39 -10.31 7.10
C VAL A 129 10.50 -10.32 8.16
N PRO A 130 11.58 -11.10 7.98
CA PRO A 130 12.77 -11.05 8.83
C PRO A 130 13.41 -9.67 8.87
N ARG A 131 13.84 -9.23 10.05
CA ARG A 131 14.28 -7.85 10.29
C ARG A 131 15.53 -7.76 11.13
N ILE A 132 16.37 -6.77 10.82
CA ILE A 132 17.40 -6.25 11.72
C ILE A 132 17.10 -4.78 12.05
N CYS A 133 17.50 -4.34 13.23
CA CYS A 133 17.29 -2.98 13.72
C CYS A 133 18.59 -2.17 13.61
N PHE A 134 18.50 -0.93 13.16
CA PHE A 134 19.61 0.01 13.11
C PHE A 134 19.25 1.29 13.86
N VAL A 135 19.88 1.50 15.01
CA VAL A 135 19.75 2.74 15.79
C VAL A 135 20.69 3.78 15.20
N ASN A 136 20.13 4.67 14.41
CA ASN A 136 20.84 5.70 13.66
C ASN A 136 20.98 6.99 14.49
N LYS A 137 21.73 7.96 13.97
CA LYS A 137 21.93 9.29 14.58
C LYS A 137 22.50 9.25 16.00
N MET A 138 23.38 8.29 16.29
CA MET A 138 24.10 8.21 17.57
C MET A 138 25.00 9.42 17.87
N ASP A 139 25.24 10.27 16.86
CA ASP A 139 25.98 11.53 16.96
C ASP A 139 25.14 12.71 17.50
N ARG A 140 23.82 12.56 17.63
CA ARG A 140 22.95 13.66 18.04
C ARG A 140 22.87 13.81 19.56
N ILE A 141 22.67 15.05 20.00
CA ILE A 141 22.42 15.36 21.42
C ILE A 141 21.15 14.63 21.89
N GLY A 142 21.25 13.93 23.02
CA GLY A 142 20.18 13.10 23.57
C GLY A 142 20.05 11.72 22.93
N ALA A 143 20.99 11.31 22.07
CA ALA A 143 21.01 9.95 21.53
C ALA A 143 21.30 8.94 22.64
N ASP A 144 20.41 7.95 22.79
CA ASP A 144 20.51 6.91 23.81
C ASP A 144 20.16 5.55 23.19
N PHE A 145 21.21 4.75 22.99
CA PHE A 145 21.10 3.42 22.42
C PHE A 145 20.25 2.48 23.28
N PHE A 146 20.50 2.45 24.59
CA PHE A 146 19.83 1.52 25.50
C PHE A 146 18.35 1.87 25.66
N ARG A 147 18.03 3.17 25.71
CA ARG A 147 16.63 3.62 25.69
C ARG A 147 15.92 3.18 24.41
N CYS A 148 16.57 3.28 23.25
CA CYS A 148 15.97 2.80 22.01
C CYS A 148 15.74 1.28 22.03
N VAL A 149 16.69 0.50 22.56
CA VAL A 149 16.56 -0.97 22.71
C VAL A 149 15.39 -1.33 23.62
N GLU A 150 15.24 -0.68 24.78
CA GLU A 150 14.10 -0.90 25.67
C GLU A 150 12.78 -0.49 25.00
N MET A 151 12.76 0.62 24.25
CA MET A 151 11.57 1.01 23.49
C MET A 151 11.20 -0.01 22.40
N ILE A 152 12.18 -0.64 21.73
CA ILE A 152 11.91 -1.72 20.77
C ILE A 152 11.21 -2.89 21.48
N LYS A 153 11.67 -3.24 22.68
CA LYS A 153 11.05 -4.29 23.49
C LYS A 153 9.64 -3.91 23.95
N ASP A 154 9.49 -2.76 24.60
CA ASP A 154 8.25 -2.35 25.26
C ASP A 154 7.18 -1.86 24.28
N ARG A 155 7.57 -1.08 23.25
CA ARG A 155 6.63 -0.47 22.29
C ARG A 155 6.34 -1.31 21.06
N LEU A 156 7.21 -2.22 20.66
CA LEU A 156 6.94 -3.12 19.52
C LEU A 156 6.56 -4.52 19.98
N GLY A 157 6.75 -4.86 21.26
CA GLY A 157 6.62 -6.23 21.74
C GLY A 157 7.66 -7.17 21.12
N ALA A 158 8.77 -6.62 20.64
CA ALA A 158 9.82 -7.36 19.97
C ALA A 158 10.85 -7.91 20.99
N ARG A 159 11.61 -8.94 20.60
CA ARG A 159 12.75 -9.45 21.39
C ARG A 159 14.06 -8.94 20.76
N PRO A 160 14.56 -7.75 21.12
CA PRO A 160 15.81 -7.24 20.56
C PRO A 160 17.01 -8.06 21.08
N ILE A 161 18.00 -8.31 20.22
CA ILE A 161 19.30 -8.84 20.61
C ILE A 161 20.38 -7.82 20.27
N VAL A 162 21.07 -7.30 21.29
CA VAL A 162 22.11 -6.28 21.12
C VAL A 162 23.34 -6.93 20.50
N MET A 163 23.67 -6.51 19.28
CA MET A 163 24.84 -7.01 18.54
C MET A 163 26.06 -6.11 18.74
N GLN A 164 25.82 -4.84 19.06
CA GLN A 164 26.86 -3.82 19.14
C GLN A 164 26.60 -2.85 20.28
N LEU A 165 27.67 -2.39 20.94
CA LEU A 165 27.61 -1.31 21.91
C LEU A 165 28.22 -0.02 21.32
N PRO A 166 27.63 1.16 21.56
CA PRO A 166 28.23 2.42 21.12
C PRO A 166 29.47 2.78 21.93
N ILE A 167 30.50 3.33 21.28
CA ILE A 167 31.69 3.90 21.92
C ILE A 167 31.60 5.42 21.86
N GLY A 168 31.32 6.02 23.02
CA GLY A 168 31.02 7.44 23.15
C GLY A 168 29.54 7.75 22.90
N ILE A 169 29.16 8.99 23.17
CA ILE A 169 27.80 9.53 23.01
C ILE A 169 27.85 10.88 22.31
N GLU A 170 26.81 11.21 21.54
CA GLU A 170 26.68 12.52 20.89
C GLU A 170 27.95 12.87 20.08
N ASP A 171 28.55 14.05 20.31
CA ASP A 171 29.78 14.50 19.65
C ASP A 171 31.02 13.61 19.95
N SER A 172 30.99 12.84 21.05
CA SER A 172 32.06 11.91 21.41
C SER A 172 31.90 10.51 20.80
N TYR A 173 30.84 10.29 20.00
CA TYR A 173 30.62 9.01 19.33
C TYR A 173 31.69 8.74 18.27
N ILE A 174 32.58 7.79 18.56
CA ILE A 174 33.76 7.49 17.72
C ILE A 174 33.76 6.07 17.15
N GLY A 175 32.95 5.17 17.70
CA GLY A 175 32.98 3.78 17.27
C GLY A 175 31.92 2.89 17.88
N ILE A 176 32.11 1.59 17.68
CA ILE A 176 31.25 0.54 18.22
C ILE A 176 32.08 -0.63 18.76
N VAL A 177 31.53 -1.39 19.69
CA VAL A 177 32.02 -2.71 20.08
C VAL A 177 31.20 -3.75 19.34
N ASP A 178 31.85 -4.60 18.56
CA ASP A 178 31.25 -5.81 17.96
C ASP A 178 31.24 -6.91 19.01
N LEU A 179 30.05 -7.29 19.49
CA LEU A 179 29.90 -8.32 20.52
C LEU A 179 30.03 -9.73 19.96
N VAL A 180 30.00 -9.94 18.65
CA VAL A 180 30.24 -11.26 18.02
C VAL A 180 31.74 -11.55 18.00
N LYS A 181 32.54 -10.58 17.57
CA LYS A 181 34.01 -10.68 17.50
C LYS A 181 34.72 -10.31 18.81
N MET A 182 34.01 -9.66 19.72
CA MET A 182 34.57 -9.08 20.95
C MET A 182 35.72 -8.10 20.68
N GLN A 183 35.52 -7.20 19.71
CA GLN A 183 36.49 -6.18 19.30
C GLN A 183 35.84 -4.81 19.15
N ALA A 184 36.60 -3.73 19.40
CA ALA A 184 36.17 -2.38 19.10
C ALA A 184 36.53 -2.00 17.66
N ILE A 185 35.62 -1.27 17.02
CA ILE A 185 35.79 -0.68 15.69
C ILE A 185 35.72 0.83 15.86
N ILE A 186 36.82 1.52 15.59
CA ILE A 186 36.95 2.97 15.74
C ILE A 186 37.12 3.61 14.37
N TRP A 187 36.40 4.70 14.11
CA TRP A 187 36.58 5.51 12.91
C TRP A 187 37.48 6.70 13.21
N GLU A 188 38.56 6.83 12.44
CA GLU A 188 39.60 7.86 12.66
C GLU A 188 39.14 9.28 12.31
N SER A 189 38.12 9.41 11.45
CA SER A 189 37.60 10.70 11.00
C SER A 189 36.12 10.63 10.64
N GLU A 190 35.51 11.79 10.44
CA GLU A 190 34.15 11.92 9.91
C GLU A 190 34.12 11.98 8.37
N ASN A 191 35.31 11.92 7.73
CA ASN A 191 35.46 12.04 6.28
C ASN A 191 34.76 10.89 5.54
N LEU A 192 34.35 11.14 4.31
CA LEU A 192 33.83 10.09 3.44
C LEU A 192 34.87 8.98 3.25
N GLY A 193 34.44 7.73 3.45
CA GLY A 193 35.35 6.58 3.40
C GLY A 193 36.32 6.54 4.57
N ALA A 194 35.95 7.12 5.72
CA ALA A 194 36.75 7.11 6.94
C ALA A 194 37.32 5.71 7.20
N ASN A 195 38.66 5.65 7.23
CA ASN A 195 39.37 4.47 7.67
C ASN A 195 38.90 4.13 9.08
N PHE A 196 38.60 2.86 9.27
CA PHE A 196 38.37 2.30 10.58
C PHE A 196 39.41 1.22 10.83
N HIS A 197 39.76 1.05 12.09
CA HIS A 197 40.64 -0.02 12.53
C HIS A 197 39.99 -0.79 13.66
N TYR A 198 40.43 -2.04 13.82
CA TYR A 198 40.06 -2.88 14.94
C TYR A 198 41.04 -2.68 16.07
N GLU A 199 40.53 -2.55 17.29
CA GLU A 199 41.33 -2.49 18.52
C GLU A 199 40.65 -3.26 19.65
N ASP A 200 41.38 -3.42 20.76
CA ASP A 200 40.83 -4.02 21.97
C ASP A 200 39.72 -3.14 22.56
N ILE A 201 38.72 -3.79 23.17
CA ILE A 201 37.60 -3.08 23.80
C ILE A 201 38.14 -2.11 24.87
N PRO A 202 37.73 -0.83 24.87
CA PRO A 202 38.12 0.14 25.89
C PRO A 202 37.84 -0.36 27.31
N ASP A 203 38.74 -0.10 28.25
CA ASP A 203 38.64 -0.62 29.63
C ASP A 203 37.32 -0.26 30.31
N ASN A 204 36.77 0.92 30.03
CA ASN A 204 35.49 1.39 30.57
C ASN A 204 34.26 0.66 30.00
N LEU A 205 34.41 -0.12 28.92
CA LEU A 205 33.33 -0.87 28.28
C LEU A 205 33.51 -2.39 28.41
N LYS A 206 34.63 -2.89 28.93
CA LYS A 206 34.90 -4.34 29.04
C LYS A 206 33.85 -5.09 29.86
N GLU A 207 33.47 -4.56 31.01
CA GLU A 207 32.47 -5.18 31.90
C GLU A 207 31.10 -5.20 31.23
N GLN A 208 30.68 -4.08 30.63
CA GLN A 208 29.43 -3.98 29.90
C GLN A 208 29.40 -4.89 28.66
N ALA A 209 30.51 -4.97 27.91
CA ALA A 209 30.62 -5.86 26.77
C ALA A 209 30.52 -7.33 27.17
N ALA A 210 31.12 -7.73 28.30
CA ALA A 210 30.99 -9.09 28.83
C ALA A 210 29.54 -9.41 29.23
N GLU A 211 28.84 -8.49 29.91
CA GLU A 211 27.44 -8.65 30.30
C GLU A 211 26.53 -8.83 29.08
N TYR A 212 26.67 -7.97 28.05
CA TYR A 212 25.85 -8.07 26.84
C TYR A 212 26.24 -9.24 25.95
N ARG A 213 27.51 -9.68 25.98
CA ARG A 213 27.95 -10.92 25.33
C ARG A 213 27.30 -12.15 25.95
N GLU A 214 27.21 -12.23 27.27
CA GLU A 214 26.53 -13.33 27.97
C GLU A 214 25.05 -13.37 27.59
N LYS A 215 24.35 -12.22 27.65
CA LYS A 215 22.96 -12.10 27.21
C LYS A 215 22.75 -12.50 25.74
N LEU A 216 23.70 -12.16 24.86
CA LEU A 216 23.67 -12.56 23.45
C LEU A 216 23.81 -14.07 23.34
N LEU A 217 24.78 -14.68 24.01
CA LEU A 217 25.02 -16.11 23.99
C LEU A 217 23.80 -16.87 24.49
N ASP A 218 23.26 -16.51 25.66
CA ASP A 218 22.09 -17.15 26.28
C ASP A 218 20.89 -17.25 25.33
N MET A 219 20.63 -16.20 24.55
CA MET A 219 19.50 -16.20 23.61
C MET A 219 19.80 -16.97 22.32
N VAL A 220 21.04 -16.99 21.87
CA VAL A 220 21.41 -17.50 20.55
C VAL A 220 21.64 -19.01 20.57
N VAL A 221 22.18 -19.54 21.66
CA VAL A 221 22.44 -20.99 21.78
C VAL A 221 21.16 -21.82 21.75
N GLU A 222 20.00 -21.26 22.11
CA GLU A 222 18.67 -21.91 22.03
C GLU A 222 18.32 -22.41 20.61
N PHE A 223 19.01 -21.92 19.57
CA PHE A 223 18.73 -22.24 18.17
C PHE A 223 19.50 -23.45 17.62
N ASP A 224 20.40 -24.04 18.42
CA ASP A 224 21.15 -25.26 18.08
C ASP A 224 21.46 -26.09 19.33
N ASP A 225 20.76 -27.23 19.47
CA ASP A 225 20.86 -28.10 20.65
C ASP A 225 22.31 -28.51 21.00
N LYS A 226 23.17 -28.71 19.98
CA LYS A 226 24.56 -29.11 20.21
C LYS A 226 25.39 -27.96 20.77
N ILE A 227 25.16 -26.75 20.27
CA ILE A 227 25.82 -25.54 20.76
C ILE A 227 25.33 -25.23 22.17
N MET A 228 24.02 -25.39 22.43
CA MET A 228 23.45 -25.22 23.77
C MET A 228 24.08 -26.18 24.79
N GLU A 229 24.20 -27.47 24.46
CA GLU A 229 24.83 -28.47 25.33
C GLU A 229 26.31 -28.14 25.60
N ALA A 230 27.06 -27.74 24.56
CA ALA A 230 28.45 -27.33 24.70
C ALA A 230 28.62 -26.08 25.58
N TYR A 231 27.73 -25.09 25.41
CA TYR A 231 27.74 -23.85 26.19
C TYR A 231 27.43 -24.10 27.67
N LEU A 232 26.44 -24.94 27.98
CA LEU A 232 26.15 -25.39 29.35
C LEU A 232 27.32 -26.18 29.97
N GLY A 233 28.13 -26.83 29.13
CA GLY A 233 29.39 -27.48 29.51
C GLY A 233 30.58 -26.53 29.69
N GLY A 234 30.39 -25.22 29.50
CA GLY A 234 31.43 -24.19 29.63
C GLY A 234 32.28 -23.94 28.37
N VAL A 235 31.86 -24.46 27.21
CA VAL A 235 32.54 -24.24 25.92
C VAL A 235 31.81 -23.16 25.14
N GLU A 236 32.46 -22.02 24.93
CA GLU A 236 31.89 -20.95 24.11
C GLU A 236 31.84 -21.32 22.61
N PRO A 237 30.77 -20.94 21.89
CA PRO A 237 30.67 -21.17 20.46
C PRO A 237 31.69 -20.35 19.67
N SER A 238 32.16 -20.92 18.56
CA SER A 238 32.97 -20.19 17.58
C SER A 238 32.18 -19.06 16.91
N GLU A 239 32.89 -18.09 16.31
CA GLU A 239 32.24 -16.99 15.57
C GLU A 239 31.29 -17.49 14.48
N GLU A 240 31.68 -18.53 13.72
CA GLU A 240 30.85 -19.09 12.65
C GLU A 240 29.59 -19.78 13.19
N GLU A 241 29.73 -20.55 14.27
CA GLU A 241 28.60 -21.17 14.96
C GLU A 241 27.62 -20.13 15.50
N LEU A 242 28.16 -19.08 16.12
CA LEU A 242 27.37 -17.99 16.66
C LEU A 242 26.60 -17.26 15.56
N LYS A 243 27.28 -16.90 14.45
CA LYS A 243 26.63 -16.26 13.30
C LYS A 243 25.52 -17.12 12.71
N ARG A 244 25.74 -18.44 12.61
CA ARG A 244 24.73 -19.39 12.11
C ARG A 244 23.47 -19.38 12.98
N CYS A 245 23.62 -19.42 14.31
CA CYS A 245 22.49 -19.41 15.22
C CYS A 245 21.75 -18.05 15.20
N ILE A 246 22.48 -16.93 15.14
CA ILE A 246 21.89 -15.59 15.01
C ILE A 246 21.07 -15.50 13.71
N ARG A 247 21.64 -15.95 12.59
CA ARG A 247 20.95 -15.98 11.30
C ARG A 247 19.65 -16.79 11.38
N LYS A 248 19.70 -17.98 12.00
CA LYS A 248 18.51 -18.83 12.16
C LYS A 248 17.41 -18.13 12.97
N GLY A 249 17.75 -17.54 14.12
CA GLY A 249 16.78 -16.82 14.94
C GLY A 249 16.24 -15.52 14.31
N ALA A 250 17.07 -14.82 13.54
CA ALA A 250 16.66 -13.62 12.81
C ALA A 250 15.71 -13.93 11.65
N ILE A 251 15.96 -15.00 10.88
CA ILE A 251 15.10 -15.44 9.77
C ILE A 251 13.77 -16.00 10.28
N ASP A 252 13.77 -16.70 11.42
CA ASP A 252 12.56 -17.20 12.06
C ASP A 252 11.71 -16.08 12.70
N GLY A 253 12.28 -14.90 12.91
CA GLY A 253 11.60 -13.77 13.57
C GLY A 253 11.47 -13.94 15.08
N SER A 254 12.22 -14.87 15.68
CA SER A 254 12.23 -15.12 17.13
C SER A 254 12.91 -14.01 17.93
N PHE A 255 13.89 -13.32 17.32
CA PHE A 255 14.51 -12.11 17.86
C PHE A 255 15.00 -11.20 16.73
N PHE A 256 15.35 -9.96 17.08
CA PHE A 256 15.72 -8.92 16.14
C PHE A 256 17.11 -8.35 16.46
N PRO A 257 18.15 -8.67 15.65
CA PRO A 257 19.50 -8.14 15.82
C PRO A 257 19.55 -6.61 15.77
N VAL A 258 20.13 -5.97 16.80
CA VAL A 258 20.20 -4.51 16.94
C VAL A 258 21.64 -4.01 16.76
N PHE A 259 21.81 -3.15 15.77
CA PHE A 259 23.03 -2.45 15.39
C PHE A 259 22.90 -0.96 15.69
N ASN A 260 24.02 -0.24 15.76
CA ASN A 260 24.01 1.21 15.95
C ASN A 260 25.02 1.93 15.04
N GLY A 261 24.77 3.22 14.80
CA GLY A 261 25.63 4.01 13.94
C GLY A 261 25.20 5.46 13.78
N SER A 262 25.96 6.19 12.98
CA SER A 262 25.57 7.47 12.44
C SER A 262 25.80 7.46 10.93
N ALA A 263 24.70 7.31 10.17
CA ALA A 263 24.74 7.43 8.72
C ALA A 263 25.14 8.85 8.29
N PHE A 264 24.90 9.88 9.11
CA PHE A 264 25.34 11.25 8.81
C PHE A 264 26.86 11.39 8.96
N LYS A 265 27.42 10.88 10.06
CA LYS A 265 28.87 10.95 10.35
C LYS A 265 29.70 9.82 9.74
N ASN A 266 29.10 8.99 8.89
CA ASN A 266 29.78 7.91 8.16
C ASN A 266 30.35 6.80 9.06
N LYS A 267 29.69 6.50 10.19
CA LYS A 267 30.12 5.48 11.17
C LYS A 267 29.05 4.40 11.34
N GLY A 268 29.44 3.12 11.36
CA GLY A 268 28.53 1.99 11.63
C GLY A 268 27.76 1.44 10.42
N VAL A 269 27.81 2.09 9.25
CA VAL A 269 27.08 1.61 8.05
C VAL A 269 27.76 0.39 7.40
N GLN A 270 29.09 0.29 7.44
CA GLN A 270 29.81 -0.89 6.89
C GLN A 270 29.51 -2.16 7.71
N PRO A 271 29.57 -2.15 9.06
CA PRO A 271 29.10 -3.28 9.87
C PRO A 271 27.62 -3.62 9.65
N LEU A 272 26.76 -2.63 9.39
CA LEU A 272 25.37 -2.86 9.01
C LEU A 272 25.27 -3.63 7.67
N LEU A 273 26.10 -3.31 6.67
CA LEU A 273 26.16 -4.04 5.41
C LEU A 273 26.64 -5.49 5.59
N ASP A 274 27.61 -5.71 6.48
CA ASP A 274 28.04 -7.05 6.86
C ASP A 274 26.88 -7.83 7.52
N ALA A 275 26.12 -7.18 8.43
CA ALA A 275 24.96 -7.78 9.07
C ALA A 275 23.82 -8.12 8.10
N VAL A 276 23.60 -7.30 7.07
CA VAL A 276 22.64 -7.60 5.99
C VAL A 276 23.01 -8.91 5.29
N VAL A 277 24.30 -9.10 4.99
CA VAL A 277 24.78 -10.33 4.35
C VAL A 277 24.67 -11.52 5.33
N ASP A 278 25.13 -11.34 6.56
CA ASP A 278 25.25 -12.42 7.54
C ASP A 278 23.89 -12.89 8.08
N PHE A 279 22.94 -11.98 8.32
CA PHE A 279 21.73 -12.30 9.10
C PHE A 279 20.40 -12.17 8.35
N LEU A 280 20.31 -11.36 7.28
CA LEU A 280 19.07 -11.28 6.50
C LEU A 280 18.95 -12.44 5.49
N PRO A 281 17.72 -12.89 5.18
CA PRO A 281 17.49 -14.06 4.33
C PRO A 281 17.90 -13.83 2.88
N SER A 282 18.26 -14.93 2.23
CA SER A 282 18.26 -15.03 0.78
C SER A 282 16.89 -15.48 0.27
N PRO A 283 16.59 -15.35 -1.03
CA PRO A 283 15.37 -15.92 -1.62
C PRO A 283 15.22 -17.44 -1.44
N ALA A 284 16.31 -18.14 -1.08
CA ALA A 284 16.29 -19.58 -0.79
C ALA A 284 15.89 -19.88 0.67
N ASP A 285 16.01 -18.90 1.56
CA ASP A 285 15.69 -19.05 2.98
C ASP A 285 14.22 -18.72 3.29
N VAL A 286 13.51 -18.08 2.35
CA VAL A 286 12.09 -17.72 2.50
C VAL A 286 11.16 -18.84 2.01
N PRO A 287 9.94 -18.95 2.56
CA PRO A 287 8.95 -19.92 2.08
C PRO A 287 8.66 -19.78 0.58
N ASN A 288 8.30 -20.90 -0.05
CA ASN A 288 7.87 -20.92 -1.45
C ASN A 288 6.71 -19.94 -1.68
N VAL A 289 6.71 -19.26 -2.83
CA VAL A 289 5.61 -18.36 -3.16
C VAL A 289 4.35 -19.17 -3.45
N LYS A 290 3.23 -18.72 -2.89
CA LYS A 290 1.91 -19.30 -3.08
C LYS A 290 1.13 -18.49 -4.10
N GLY A 291 0.31 -19.19 -4.88
CA GLY A 291 -0.63 -18.59 -5.80
C GLY A 291 -1.82 -19.52 -6.04
N VAL A 292 -2.70 -19.13 -6.95
CA VAL A 292 -3.88 -19.90 -7.34
C VAL A 292 -3.88 -20.16 -8.84
N ASN A 293 -4.53 -21.25 -9.25
CA ASN A 293 -4.78 -21.52 -10.67
C ASN A 293 -5.81 -20.50 -11.21
N PRO A 294 -5.53 -19.77 -12.31
CA PRO A 294 -6.53 -18.85 -12.90
C PRO A 294 -7.82 -19.55 -13.35
N ASP A 295 -7.75 -20.83 -13.73
CA ASP A 295 -8.93 -21.61 -14.15
C ASP A 295 -9.71 -22.17 -12.94
N ASN A 296 -9.07 -22.27 -11.78
CA ASN A 296 -9.66 -22.78 -10.55
C ASN A 296 -9.06 -22.07 -9.33
N LEU A 297 -9.73 -21.01 -8.87
CA LEU A 297 -9.22 -20.16 -7.79
C LEU A 297 -9.11 -20.86 -6.42
N ASP A 298 -9.74 -22.03 -6.25
CA ASP A 298 -9.65 -22.84 -5.02
C ASP A 298 -8.39 -23.72 -4.99
N GLU A 299 -7.71 -23.90 -6.13
CA GLU A 299 -6.49 -24.70 -6.23
C GLU A 299 -5.25 -23.85 -5.90
N ILE A 300 -4.62 -24.11 -4.75
CA ILE A 300 -3.37 -23.47 -4.34
C ILE A 300 -2.19 -24.14 -5.05
N ILE A 301 -1.40 -23.32 -5.75
CA ILE A 301 -0.15 -23.71 -6.40
C ILE A 301 1.02 -23.09 -5.63
N GLU A 302 2.07 -23.86 -5.39
CA GLU A 302 3.32 -23.36 -4.82
C GLU A 302 4.44 -23.38 -5.87
N ARG A 303 5.31 -22.37 -5.84
CA ARG A 303 6.52 -22.29 -6.68
C ARG A 303 7.75 -22.16 -5.79
N LYS A 304 8.70 -23.06 -6.00
CA LYS A 304 10.01 -22.96 -5.35
C LYS A 304 10.82 -21.84 -5.99
N SER A 305 11.65 -21.20 -5.18
CA SER A 305 12.65 -20.23 -5.63
C SER A 305 13.79 -20.91 -6.37
N GLU A 306 13.53 -21.46 -7.55
CA GLU A 306 14.52 -22.20 -8.36
C GLU A 306 14.46 -21.77 -9.82
N ASP A 307 15.62 -21.73 -10.48
CA ASP A 307 15.73 -21.35 -11.90
C ASP A 307 15.15 -22.44 -12.84
N SER A 308 15.01 -23.68 -12.36
CA SER A 308 14.43 -24.81 -13.10
C SER A 308 12.91 -24.88 -13.05
N GLU A 309 12.27 -24.15 -12.14
CA GLU A 309 10.81 -24.08 -12.04
C GLU A 309 10.19 -23.28 -13.21
N PRO A 310 8.90 -23.47 -13.52
CA PRO A 310 8.20 -22.66 -14.51
C PRO A 310 8.17 -21.18 -14.11
N PHE A 311 8.50 -20.28 -15.04
CA PHE A 311 8.65 -18.86 -14.72
C PHE A 311 7.39 -18.25 -14.08
N SER A 312 7.60 -17.55 -12.96
CA SER A 312 6.60 -16.71 -12.29
C SER A 312 7.25 -15.44 -11.71
N ALA A 313 6.58 -14.30 -11.87
CA ALA A 313 6.99 -13.02 -11.34
C ALA A 313 5.79 -12.16 -10.95
N LEU A 314 5.99 -11.27 -9.98
CA LEU A 314 4.98 -10.29 -9.55
C LEU A 314 5.40 -8.90 -9.99
N ALA A 315 4.53 -8.21 -10.72
CA ALA A 315 4.66 -6.78 -10.99
C ALA A 315 4.24 -5.99 -9.74
N PHE A 316 5.16 -5.26 -9.14
CA PHE A 316 4.89 -4.55 -7.88
C PHE A 316 4.96 -3.02 -7.99
N LYS A 317 5.54 -2.51 -9.07
CA LYS A 317 5.58 -1.08 -9.35
C LYS A 317 5.57 -0.80 -10.84
N VAL A 318 4.77 0.18 -11.26
CA VAL A 318 4.80 0.74 -12.61
C VAL A 318 5.23 2.21 -12.52
N VAL A 319 6.18 2.61 -13.35
CA VAL A 319 6.67 3.99 -13.43
C VAL A 319 6.72 4.41 -14.89
N ASN A 320 6.24 5.61 -15.20
CA ASN A 320 6.47 6.20 -16.52
C ASN A 320 7.83 6.91 -16.55
N ASP A 321 8.76 6.35 -17.31
CA ASP A 321 10.06 6.96 -17.59
C ASP A 321 9.99 7.83 -18.86
N PRO A 322 10.47 9.09 -18.84
CA PRO A 322 10.43 9.97 -20.02
C PRO A 322 11.19 9.46 -21.24
N PHE A 323 12.19 8.58 -21.06
CA PHE A 323 13.08 8.12 -22.12
C PHE A 323 12.74 6.73 -22.62
N VAL A 324 12.34 5.82 -21.72
CA VAL A 324 12.09 4.40 -22.04
C VAL A 324 10.58 4.08 -22.09
N GLY A 325 9.73 5.01 -21.67
CA GLY A 325 8.28 4.80 -21.57
C GLY A 325 7.91 4.09 -20.26
N SER A 326 6.82 3.33 -20.28
CA SER A 326 6.38 2.61 -19.08
C SER A 326 7.37 1.50 -18.70
N LEU A 327 7.85 1.55 -17.46
CA LEU A 327 8.69 0.56 -16.81
C LEU A 327 7.86 -0.17 -15.75
N THR A 328 7.79 -1.49 -15.88
CA THR A 328 7.16 -2.37 -14.89
C THR A 328 8.23 -3.09 -14.10
N PHE A 329 8.38 -2.77 -12.82
CA PHE A 329 9.26 -3.48 -11.91
C PHE A 329 8.61 -4.80 -11.50
N VAL A 330 9.38 -5.87 -11.65
CA VAL A 330 8.95 -7.22 -11.32
C VAL A 330 9.95 -7.89 -10.40
N ARG A 331 9.43 -8.69 -9.47
CA ARG A 331 10.21 -9.67 -8.70
C ARG A 331 9.99 -11.04 -9.29
N VAL A 332 11.06 -11.67 -9.76
CA VAL A 332 11.03 -13.06 -10.24
C VAL A 332 11.08 -13.98 -9.03
N TYR A 333 10.06 -14.82 -8.88
CA TYR A 333 10.00 -15.80 -7.80
C TYR A 333 10.52 -17.16 -8.25
N SER A 334 10.25 -17.56 -9.50
CA SER A 334 10.69 -18.85 -10.02
C SER A 334 10.99 -18.79 -11.51
N GLY A 335 11.80 -19.73 -11.99
CA GLY A 335 12.20 -19.86 -13.38
C GLY A 335 13.09 -18.73 -13.91
N VAL A 336 13.20 -18.66 -15.24
CA VAL A 336 14.06 -17.70 -15.94
C VAL A 336 13.26 -16.88 -16.94
N LEU A 337 13.47 -15.56 -16.90
CA LEU A 337 12.92 -14.61 -17.86
C LEU A 337 14.00 -14.22 -18.86
N ALA A 338 13.75 -14.41 -20.16
CA ALA A 338 14.66 -14.00 -21.22
C ALA A 338 14.05 -12.90 -22.10
N ALA A 339 14.87 -11.98 -22.58
CA ALA A 339 14.44 -10.96 -23.52
C ALA A 339 13.91 -11.57 -24.83
N GLY A 340 12.78 -11.07 -25.32
CA GLY A 340 12.13 -11.51 -26.55
C GLY A 340 11.06 -12.59 -26.40
N ILE A 341 10.93 -13.23 -25.22
CA ILE A 341 9.90 -14.25 -24.98
C ILE A 341 8.53 -13.61 -24.73
N SER A 342 7.46 -14.40 -24.91
CA SER A 342 6.11 -13.99 -24.52
C SER A 342 5.72 -14.67 -23.22
N VAL A 343 5.15 -13.90 -22.29
CA VAL A 343 4.63 -14.36 -21.00
C VAL A 343 3.13 -14.10 -20.93
N LEU A 344 2.45 -14.75 -19.99
CA LEU A 344 1.05 -14.54 -19.68
C LEU A 344 0.93 -13.60 -18.47
N ASN A 345 0.16 -12.53 -18.62
CA ASN A 345 -0.43 -11.85 -17.47
C ASN A 345 -1.67 -12.65 -17.03
N SER A 346 -1.48 -13.49 -16.02
CA SER A 346 -2.53 -14.43 -15.56
C SER A 346 -3.70 -13.73 -14.87
N ASN A 347 -3.51 -12.50 -14.38
CA ASN A 347 -4.59 -11.72 -13.78
C ASN A 347 -5.61 -11.23 -14.82
N LYS A 348 -5.17 -10.98 -16.05
CA LYS A 348 -5.97 -10.36 -17.12
C LYS A 348 -6.18 -11.27 -18.33
N ASP A 349 -5.61 -12.47 -18.32
CA ASP A 349 -5.57 -13.41 -19.45
C ASP A 349 -5.05 -12.75 -20.74
N THR A 350 -4.00 -11.92 -20.60
CA THR A 350 -3.38 -11.23 -21.74
C THR A 350 -1.94 -11.67 -21.93
N LYS A 351 -1.54 -11.86 -23.19
CA LYS A 351 -0.14 -12.16 -23.52
C LYS A 351 0.67 -10.87 -23.60
N GLU A 352 1.82 -10.88 -22.93
CA GLU A 352 2.78 -9.78 -22.92
C GLU A 352 4.09 -10.23 -23.57
N ARG A 353 4.70 -9.35 -24.35
CA ARG A 353 5.99 -9.63 -24.98
C ARG A 353 7.10 -8.91 -24.23
N ILE A 354 8.04 -9.68 -23.70
CA ILE A 354 9.19 -9.15 -22.99
C ILE A 354 10.16 -8.57 -24.01
N GLY A 355 10.30 -7.24 -23.99
CA GLY A 355 11.23 -6.52 -24.84
C GLY A 355 12.58 -6.33 -24.15
N ARG A 356 12.82 -5.08 -23.74
CA ARG A 356 14.05 -4.65 -23.07
C ARG A 356 13.90 -4.83 -21.57
N MET A 357 14.89 -5.44 -20.94
CA MET A 357 14.96 -5.64 -19.49
C MET A 357 16.12 -4.83 -18.93
N LEU A 358 15.88 -4.16 -17.81
CA LEU A 358 16.78 -3.20 -17.22
C LEU A 358 17.02 -3.55 -15.74
N LEU A 359 18.28 -3.54 -15.33
CA LEU A 359 18.65 -3.37 -13.93
C LEU A 359 18.73 -1.88 -13.64
N MET A 360 17.99 -1.45 -12.62
CA MET A 360 17.98 -0.07 -12.18
C MET A 360 19.09 0.13 -11.15
N HIS A 361 20.01 1.05 -11.44
CA HIS A 361 21.13 1.41 -10.59
C HIS A 361 21.00 2.87 -10.20
N ALA A 362 20.14 3.18 -9.24
CA ALA A 362 19.79 4.55 -8.88
C ALA A 362 19.37 5.39 -10.12
N ASN A 363 20.27 6.21 -10.68
CA ASN A 363 20.05 7.02 -11.88
C ASN A 363 20.60 6.43 -13.20
N ASN A 364 21.33 5.32 -13.15
CA ASN A 364 21.87 4.63 -14.32
C ASN A 364 21.07 3.35 -14.65
N ARG A 365 21.05 2.96 -15.91
CA ARG A 365 20.28 1.81 -16.41
C ARG A 365 21.20 0.83 -17.10
N GLU A 366 21.19 -0.43 -16.67
CA GLU A 366 21.98 -1.49 -17.29
C GLU A 366 21.05 -2.46 -18.03
N ASP A 367 21.31 -2.69 -19.32
CA ASP A 367 20.58 -3.65 -20.13
C ASP A 367 20.97 -5.09 -19.79
N ILE A 368 19.98 -5.90 -19.46
CA ILE A 368 20.14 -7.33 -19.22
C ILE A 368 19.34 -8.17 -20.23
N LYS A 369 19.84 -9.37 -20.52
CA LYS A 369 19.20 -10.31 -21.46
C LYS A 369 18.39 -11.40 -20.77
N GLU A 370 18.74 -11.73 -19.54
CA GLU A 370 18.12 -12.79 -18.74
C GLU A 370 17.97 -12.29 -17.29
N ALA A 371 16.90 -12.70 -16.62
CA ALA A 371 16.67 -12.51 -15.19
C ALA A 371 16.27 -13.86 -14.56
N TYR A 372 16.77 -14.14 -13.35
CA TYR A 372 16.66 -15.44 -12.69
C TYR A 372 15.76 -15.37 -11.45
N ALA A 373 15.44 -16.52 -10.85
CA ALA A 373 14.68 -16.56 -9.61
C ALA A 373 15.39 -15.75 -8.52
N GLY A 374 14.63 -14.91 -7.82
CA GLY A 374 15.14 -13.98 -6.79
C GLY A 374 15.54 -12.59 -7.30
N ASP A 375 15.62 -12.37 -8.61
CA ASP A 375 16.01 -11.06 -9.16
C ASP A 375 14.84 -10.05 -9.17
N ILE A 376 15.17 -8.77 -9.00
CA ILE A 376 14.27 -7.63 -9.19
C ILE A 376 14.74 -6.86 -10.42
N VAL A 377 13.86 -6.72 -11.41
CA VAL A 377 14.20 -6.11 -12.71
C VAL A 377 13.07 -5.21 -13.21
N ALA A 378 13.41 -4.24 -14.07
CA ALA A 378 12.42 -3.40 -14.75
C ALA A 378 12.21 -3.87 -16.20
N LEU A 379 10.97 -4.08 -16.58
CA LEU A 379 10.55 -4.49 -17.92
C LEU A 379 9.98 -3.28 -18.66
N ALA A 380 10.56 -2.95 -19.81
CA ALA A 380 10.11 -1.80 -20.60
C ALA A 380 9.02 -2.19 -21.60
N GLY A 381 7.96 -1.38 -21.66
CA GLY A 381 6.98 -1.41 -22.74
C GLY A 381 5.90 -2.49 -22.62
N LEU A 382 5.62 -3.00 -21.41
CA LEU A 382 4.43 -3.81 -21.16
C LEU A 382 3.17 -2.96 -21.34
N LYS A 383 2.12 -3.52 -21.94
CA LYS A 383 0.94 -2.74 -22.35
C LYS A 383 -0.22 -2.83 -21.36
N SER A 384 -0.41 -4.01 -20.79
CA SER A 384 -1.57 -4.37 -19.98
C SER A 384 -1.20 -4.77 -18.55
N THR A 385 0.09 -4.90 -18.24
CA THR A 385 0.55 -5.20 -16.87
C THR A 385 0.49 -3.97 -15.98
N THR A 386 -0.23 -4.09 -14.87
CA THR A 386 -0.29 -3.08 -13.80
C THR A 386 0.30 -3.62 -12.51
N THR A 387 0.46 -2.75 -11.52
CA THR A 387 0.87 -3.14 -10.17
C THR A 387 -0.09 -4.20 -9.59
N GLY A 388 0.47 -5.27 -9.04
CA GLY A 388 -0.25 -6.43 -8.48
C GLY A 388 -0.49 -7.57 -9.48
N ASP A 389 -0.17 -7.39 -10.77
CA ASP A 389 -0.35 -8.45 -11.77
C ASP A 389 0.77 -9.50 -11.71
N SER A 390 0.40 -10.75 -12.01
CA SER A 390 1.32 -11.89 -12.11
C SER A 390 1.72 -12.14 -13.56
N LEU A 391 3.02 -12.27 -13.80
CA LEU A 391 3.58 -12.68 -15.08
C LEU A 391 4.08 -14.12 -14.96
N CYS A 392 3.64 -15.02 -15.85
CA CYS A 392 4.01 -16.43 -15.79
C CYS A 392 4.10 -17.09 -17.18
N VAL A 393 4.55 -18.34 -17.22
CA VAL A 393 4.48 -19.15 -18.45
C VAL A 393 3.05 -19.55 -18.78
N THR A 394 2.69 -19.50 -20.07
CA THR A 394 1.34 -19.86 -20.53
C THR A 394 0.97 -21.32 -20.28
N THR A 395 1.96 -22.23 -20.22
CA THR A 395 1.73 -23.67 -20.06
C THR A 395 1.47 -24.08 -18.61
N ASN A 396 1.79 -23.22 -17.64
CA ASN A 396 1.61 -23.50 -16.23
C ASN A 396 1.25 -22.20 -15.49
N PRO A 397 0.05 -21.68 -15.75
CA PRO A 397 -0.33 -20.35 -15.32
C PRO A 397 -0.58 -20.31 -13.82
N ILE A 398 -0.23 -19.20 -13.19
CA ILE A 398 -0.38 -18.99 -11.75
C ILE A 398 -0.71 -17.53 -11.49
N ILE A 399 -1.71 -17.27 -10.65
CA ILE A 399 -1.96 -15.94 -10.09
C ILE A 399 -1.30 -15.93 -8.72
N LEU A 400 -0.20 -15.21 -8.58
CA LEU A 400 0.42 -14.94 -7.29
C LEU A 400 -0.54 -14.09 -6.45
N GLU A 401 -0.46 -14.25 -5.13
CA GLU A 401 -1.41 -13.69 -4.17
C GLU A 401 -1.80 -12.23 -4.49
N ARG A 402 -3.10 -12.01 -4.78
CA ARG A 402 -3.61 -10.68 -5.15
C ARG A 402 -3.37 -9.70 -4.01
N MET A 403 -2.96 -8.49 -4.38
CA MET A 403 -3.01 -7.35 -3.46
C MET A 403 -4.46 -6.90 -3.38
N GLU A 404 -5.06 -6.94 -2.18
CA GLU A 404 -6.34 -6.29 -1.94
C GLU A 404 -6.10 -4.78 -1.89
N PHE A 405 -6.54 -4.07 -2.93
CA PHE A 405 -6.50 -2.62 -2.93
C PHE A 405 -7.76 -2.10 -2.21
N PRO A 406 -7.60 -1.31 -1.13
CA PRO A 406 -8.73 -0.71 -0.47
C PRO A 406 -9.45 0.26 -1.42
N LYS A 407 -10.78 0.33 -1.31
CA LYS A 407 -11.58 1.29 -2.10
C LYS A 407 -11.17 2.72 -1.72
N PRO A 408 -11.07 3.65 -2.69
CA PRO A 408 -10.78 5.04 -2.42
C PRO A 408 -11.79 5.65 -1.44
N VAL A 409 -11.32 6.51 -0.56
CA VAL A 409 -12.11 7.04 0.56
C VAL A 409 -12.34 8.55 0.49
N ILE A 410 -11.57 9.29 -0.32
CA ILE A 410 -11.77 10.73 -0.55
C ILE A 410 -11.94 10.97 -2.03
N GLU A 411 -12.90 11.82 -2.39
CA GLU A 411 -13.12 12.29 -3.76
C GLU A 411 -12.91 13.79 -3.82
N ILE A 412 -12.18 14.28 -4.82
CA ILE A 412 -12.04 15.71 -5.13
C ILE A 412 -12.47 15.96 -6.57
N ALA A 413 -13.25 17.00 -6.79
CA ALA A 413 -13.51 17.48 -8.13
C ALA A 413 -12.26 18.21 -8.65
N ILE A 414 -11.87 17.90 -9.87
CA ILE A 414 -10.77 18.53 -10.59
C ILE A 414 -11.31 19.05 -11.90
N GLU A 415 -11.09 20.34 -12.12
CA GLU A 415 -11.49 21.02 -13.36
C GLU A 415 -10.27 21.52 -14.12
N PRO A 416 -10.16 21.24 -15.43
CA PRO A 416 -9.09 21.78 -16.25
C PRO A 416 -9.32 23.28 -16.47
N LYS A 417 -8.26 24.10 -16.37
CA LYS A 417 -8.40 25.55 -16.60
C LYS A 417 -8.67 25.91 -18.05
N SER A 418 -8.34 25.04 -19.00
CA SER A 418 -8.57 25.25 -20.43
C SER A 418 -9.01 23.97 -21.13
N VAL A 419 -9.60 24.10 -22.33
CA VAL A 419 -9.98 22.96 -23.18
C VAL A 419 -8.77 22.11 -23.56
N ALA A 420 -7.61 22.75 -23.78
CA ALA A 420 -6.36 22.04 -24.10
C ALA A 420 -5.80 21.27 -22.89
N ASP A 421 -6.12 21.70 -21.67
CA ASP A 421 -5.77 20.99 -20.45
C ASP A 421 -6.71 19.81 -20.19
N ARG A 422 -7.98 19.86 -20.65
CA ARG A 422 -8.93 18.75 -20.53
C ARG A 422 -8.41 17.47 -21.21
N ASP A 423 -7.95 17.59 -22.45
CA ASP A 423 -7.47 16.42 -23.20
C ASP A 423 -6.16 15.87 -22.60
N ARG A 424 -5.28 16.76 -22.13
CA ARG A 424 -4.04 16.37 -21.43
C ARG A 424 -4.31 15.75 -20.05
N MET A 425 -5.31 16.25 -19.34
CA MET A 425 -5.76 15.76 -18.04
C MET A 425 -6.23 14.30 -18.15
N GLY A 426 -7.03 13.97 -19.17
CA GLY A 426 -7.46 12.59 -19.39
C GLY A 426 -6.29 11.62 -19.59
N ILE A 427 -5.28 12.02 -20.36
CA ILE A 427 -4.07 11.22 -20.58
C ILE A 427 -3.24 11.10 -19.28
N ALA A 428 -3.10 12.19 -18.54
CA ALA A 428 -2.34 12.23 -17.30
C ALA A 428 -2.97 11.33 -16.22
N LEU A 429 -4.28 11.46 -16.01
CA LEU A 429 -5.02 10.65 -15.03
C LEU A 429 -4.99 9.17 -15.39
N ALA A 430 -5.16 8.80 -16.66
CA ALA A 430 -5.06 7.40 -17.08
C ALA A 430 -3.67 6.80 -16.77
N ARG A 431 -2.60 7.59 -16.91
CA ARG A 431 -1.24 7.16 -16.56
C ARG A 431 -1.03 7.06 -15.05
N LEU A 432 -1.50 8.04 -14.28
CA LEU A 432 -1.36 8.06 -12.82
C LEU A 432 -2.17 6.91 -12.17
N VAL A 433 -3.36 6.61 -12.67
CA VAL A 433 -4.18 5.46 -12.23
C VAL A 433 -3.51 4.11 -12.57
N ALA A 434 -2.82 4.02 -13.70
CA ALA A 434 -2.07 2.81 -14.05
C ALA A 434 -0.84 2.60 -13.15
N GLU A 435 -0.24 3.68 -12.63
CA GLU A 435 0.87 3.63 -11.65
C GLU A 435 0.37 3.25 -10.25
N ASP A 436 -0.75 3.85 -9.82
CA ASP A 436 -1.35 3.66 -8.50
C ASP A 436 -2.79 3.12 -8.60
N PRO A 437 -3.00 1.81 -8.40
CA PRO A 437 -4.33 1.20 -8.41
C PRO A 437 -5.28 1.71 -7.33
N SER A 438 -4.77 2.38 -6.29
CA SER A 438 -5.62 3.02 -5.26
C SER A 438 -6.19 4.36 -5.70
N LEU A 439 -5.71 4.91 -6.82
CA LEU A 439 -6.23 6.11 -7.44
C LEU A 439 -7.31 5.76 -8.47
N HIS A 440 -8.46 6.44 -8.42
CA HIS A 440 -9.51 6.28 -9.42
C HIS A 440 -9.93 7.63 -9.98
N ALA A 441 -10.21 7.69 -11.28
CA ALA A 441 -10.70 8.90 -11.93
C ALA A 441 -11.97 8.58 -12.72
N THR A 442 -13.03 9.35 -12.50
CA THR A 442 -14.31 9.22 -13.21
C THR A 442 -14.77 10.59 -13.68
N VAL A 443 -15.48 10.66 -14.81
CA VAL A 443 -16.13 11.90 -15.25
C VAL A 443 -17.58 11.84 -14.81
N ASP A 444 -18.03 12.89 -14.14
CA ASP A 444 -19.42 13.08 -13.78
C ASP A 444 -20.22 13.51 -15.03
N GLU A 445 -21.20 12.72 -15.45
CA GLU A 445 -21.93 12.96 -16.71
C GLU A 445 -22.86 14.18 -16.67
N GLU A 446 -23.25 14.63 -15.46
CA GLU A 446 -24.21 15.72 -15.28
C GLU A 446 -23.53 17.09 -15.21
N SER A 447 -22.44 17.19 -14.43
CA SER A 447 -21.62 18.40 -14.31
C SER A 447 -20.50 18.49 -15.36
N GLY A 448 -20.10 17.36 -15.95
CA GLY A 448 -18.92 17.26 -16.82
C GLY A 448 -17.59 17.38 -16.08
N GLN A 449 -17.60 17.40 -14.74
CA GLN A 449 -16.41 17.51 -13.91
C GLN A 449 -15.67 16.16 -13.83
N THR A 450 -14.35 16.21 -13.63
CA THR A 450 -13.57 15.00 -13.36
C THR A 450 -13.42 14.81 -11.86
N ILE A 451 -13.87 13.68 -11.35
CA ILE A 451 -13.79 13.30 -9.94
C ILE A 451 -12.59 12.38 -9.74
N LEU A 452 -11.63 12.82 -8.92
CA LEU A 452 -10.45 12.06 -8.55
C LEU A 452 -10.63 11.48 -7.15
N LYS A 453 -10.45 10.17 -7.02
CA LYS A 453 -10.66 9.42 -5.77
C LYS A 453 -9.34 8.80 -5.31
N GLY A 454 -8.99 8.95 -4.03
CA GLY A 454 -7.74 8.44 -3.48
C GLY A 454 -7.83 8.07 -2.00
N MET A 455 -6.68 7.77 -1.41
CA MET A 455 -6.57 7.22 -0.04
C MET A 455 -6.50 8.29 1.06
N GLY A 456 -6.12 9.52 0.73
CA GLY A 456 -5.83 10.57 1.70
C GLY A 456 -5.77 11.94 1.04
N GLU A 457 -5.84 13.00 1.86
CA GLU A 457 -5.76 14.38 1.36
C GLU A 457 -4.39 14.69 0.74
N LEU A 458 -3.31 14.32 1.43
CA LEU A 458 -1.93 14.48 0.94
C LEU A 458 -1.69 13.67 -0.33
N HIS A 459 -2.23 12.45 -0.39
CA HIS A 459 -2.14 11.60 -1.58
C HIS A 459 -2.75 12.34 -2.78
N LEU A 460 -3.99 12.82 -2.67
CA LEU A 460 -4.64 13.56 -3.75
C LEU A 460 -3.92 14.88 -4.09
N GLU A 461 -3.37 15.58 -3.11
CA GLU A 461 -2.58 16.80 -3.33
C GLU A 461 -1.34 16.52 -4.20
N ILE A 462 -0.63 15.43 -3.92
CA ILE A 462 0.56 15.03 -4.68
C ILE A 462 0.18 14.58 -6.09
N ILE A 463 -0.92 13.86 -6.27
CA ILE A 463 -1.40 13.50 -7.61
C ILE A 463 -1.73 14.74 -8.45
N VAL A 464 -2.39 15.75 -7.86
CA VAL A 464 -2.67 17.02 -8.54
C VAL A 464 -1.38 17.78 -8.89
N ASP A 465 -0.40 17.83 -7.98
CA ASP A 465 0.88 18.48 -8.25
C ASP A 465 1.70 17.73 -9.33
N ARG A 466 1.75 16.40 -9.28
CA ARG A 466 2.37 15.57 -10.33
C ARG A 466 1.72 15.84 -11.69
N MET A 467 0.40 15.90 -11.74
CA MET A 467 -0.33 16.25 -12.97
C MET A 467 0.09 17.63 -13.52
N LYS A 468 0.29 18.61 -12.63
CA LYS A 468 0.76 19.95 -13.00
C LYS A 468 2.20 19.96 -13.50
N ARG A 469 3.12 19.27 -12.83
CA ARG A 469 4.56 19.31 -13.14
C ARG A 469 4.96 18.37 -14.28
N GLU A 470 4.53 17.12 -14.22
CA GLU A 470 4.92 16.07 -15.18
C GLU A 470 4.16 16.20 -16.51
N PHE A 471 2.87 16.50 -16.43
CA PHE A 471 1.98 16.55 -17.60
C PHE A 471 1.62 17.96 -18.06
N LYS A 472 2.10 18.99 -17.34
CA LYS A 472 1.84 20.41 -17.65
C LYS A 472 0.35 20.72 -17.78
N VAL A 473 -0.45 20.14 -16.89
CA VAL A 473 -1.91 20.34 -16.83
C VAL A 473 -2.22 21.29 -15.68
N GLU A 474 -2.76 22.47 -15.98
CA GLU A 474 -3.30 23.32 -14.93
C GLU A 474 -4.74 22.93 -14.63
N ALA A 475 -5.00 22.53 -13.38
CA ALA A 475 -6.33 22.22 -12.91
C ALA A 475 -6.64 22.91 -11.57
N THR A 476 -7.91 23.23 -11.36
CA THR A 476 -8.44 23.76 -10.10
C THR A 476 -9.08 22.65 -9.30
N LYS A 477 -8.78 22.62 -7.99
CA LYS A 477 -9.32 21.67 -7.03
C LYS A 477 -10.63 22.22 -6.45
N GLY A 478 -11.71 21.47 -6.59
CA GLY A 478 -12.96 21.69 -5.85
C GLY A 478 -12.86 21.16 -4.42
N ALA A 479 -13.84 21.49 -3.58
CA ALA A 479 -13.91 20.92 -2.24
C ALA A 479 -14.14 19.40 -2.32
N PRO A 480 -13.54 18.59 -1.42
CA PRO A 480 -13.86 17.17 -1.33
C PRO A 480 -15.36 16.96 -1.09
N GLN A 481 -15.97 16.02 -1.82
CA GLN A 481 -17.40 15.72 -1.69
C GLN A 481 -17.62 14.26 -1.25
N VAL A 482 -18.71 14.03 -0.51
CA VAL A 482 -19.11 12.71 -0.06
C VAL A 482 -20.04 12.10 -1.10
N ALA A 483 -19.78 10.87 -1.53
CA ALA A 483 -20.61 10.14 -2.48
C ALA A 483 -21.90 9.61 -1.81
N TYR A 484 -22.88 10.48 -1.58
CA TYR A 484 -24.20 10.11 -1.05
C TYR A 484 -24.99 9.22 -2.02
N ARG A 485 -25.98 8.51 -1.48
CA ARG A 485 -26.93 7.69 -2.24
C ARG A 485 -28.36 7.95 -1.76
N GLU A 486 -29.33 7.41 -2.47
CA GLU A 486 -30.73 7.45 -2.06
C GLU A 486 -31.32 6.04 -2.04
N THR A 487 -32.33 5.82 -1.21
CA THR A 487 -33.11 4.58 -1.22
C THR A 487 -34.57 4.88 -0.87
N ILE A 488 -35.42 3.86 -0.89
CA ILE A 488 -36.83 3.94 -0.47
C ILE A 488 -37.03 3.20 0.85
N THR A 489 -38.08 3.55 1.60
CA THR A 489 -38.36 2.91 2.90
C THR A 489 -39.71 2.21 2.94
N LYS A 490 -40.56 2.43 1.94
CA LYS A 490 -41.89 1.83 1.84
C LYS A 490 -42.13 1.27 0.46
N VAL A 491 -43.00 0.26 0.41
CA VAL A 491 -43.54 -0.25 -0.84
C VAL A 491 -44.48 0.80 -1.44
N ALA A 492 -44.31 1.11 -2.73
CA ALA A 492 -45.18 2.00 -3.47
C ALA A 492 -45.56 1.41 -4.83
N GLU A 493 -46.84 1.46 -5.15
CA GLU A 493 -47.36 1.09 -6.46
C GLU A 493 -47.59 2.36 -7.29
N VAL A 494 -47.16 2.33 -8.54
CA VAL A 494 -47.40 3.38 -9.53
C VAL A 494 -48.02 2.79 -10.78
N ASP A 495 -49.02 3.48 -11.32
CA ASP A 495 -49.66 3.17 -12.59
C ASP A 495 -49.54 4.43 -13.46
N TYR A 496 -48.65 4.37 -14.45
CA TYR A 496 -48.30 5.51 -15.28
C TYR A 496 -48.66 5.23 -16.73
N THR A 497 -49.35 6.18 -17.37
CA THR A 497 -49.68 6.12 -18.80
C THR A 497 -49.03 7.27 -19.54
N HIS A 498 -48.05 6.96 -20.39
CA HIS A 498 -47.47 7.90 -21.34
C HIS A 498 -48.34 7.93 -22.60
N LYS A 499 -48.91 9.11 -22.90
CA LYS A 499 -49.64 9.35 -24.15
C LYS A 499 -49.25 10.70 -24.72
N LYS A 500 -48.59 10.73 -25.88
CA LYS A 500 -48.19 11.98 -26.55
C LYS A 500 -48.59 11.95 -28.02
N GLN A 501 -49.32 12.98 -28.44
CA GLN A 501 -49.84 13.13 -29.78
C GLN A 501 -49.49 14.55 -30.27
N SER A 502 -48.24 14.75 -30.69
CA SER A 502 -47.75 16.04 -31.20
C SER A 502 -47.00 15.83 -32.51
N GLY A 503 -47.66 16.11 -33.64
CA GLY A 503 -47.08 16.31 -34.99
C GLY A 503 -46.31 15.18 -35.68
N GLY A 504 -45.84 14.15 -34.95
CA GLY A 504 -45.09 12.99 -35.45
C GLY A 504 -45.74 11.64 -35.11
N ALA A 505 -44.98 10.55 -35.16
CA ALA A 505 -45.46 9.22 -34.78
C ALA A 505 -46.01 9.23 -33.34
N GLY A 506 -47.20 8.68 -33.14
CA GLY A 506 -47.85 8.62 -31.83
C GLY A 506 -47.01 7.84 -30.82
N GLN A 507 -47.05 8.24 -29.56
CA GLN A 507 -46.41 7.51 -28.46
C GLN A 507 -47.46 7.08 -27.44
N PHE A 508 -47.51 5.78 -27.17
CA PHE A 508 -48.33 5.19 -26.13
C PHE A 508 -47.57 4.11 -25.37
N ALA A 509 -47.57 4.17 -24.04
CA ALA A 509 -47.12 3.09 -23.18
C ALA A 509 -47.72 3.26 -21.79
N ARG A 510 -48.29 2.20 -21.21
CA ARG A 510 -48.69 2.18 -19.80
C ARG A 510 -47.88 1.14 -19.06
N VAL A 511 -47.31 1.52 -17.92
CA VAL A 511 -46.55 0.65 -17.04
C VAL A 511 -47.12 0.73 -15.64
N LYS A 512 -47.29 -0.43 -15.01
CA LYS A 512 -47.68 -0.55 -13.62
C LYS A 512 -46.58 -1.26 -12.85
N ILE A 513 -45.92 -0.53 -11.96
CA ILE A 513 -44.70 -0.96 -11.27
C ILE A 513 -44.89 -0.85 -9.77
N ILE A 514 -44.47 -1.89 -9.05
CA ILE A 514 -44.31 -1.84 -7.59
C ILE A 514 -42.83 -1.61 -7.29
N PHE A 515 -42.53 -0.56 -6.53
CA PHE A 515 -41.23 -0.32 -5.95
C PHE A 515 -41.22 -0.83 -4.50
N GLU A 516 -40.28 -1.67 -4.14
CA GLU A 516 -40.11 -2.17 -2.76
C GLU A 516 -38.65 -2.03 -2.30
N PRO A 517 -38.41 -1.67 -1.02
CA PRO A 517 -37.06 -1.59 -0.48
C PRO A 517 -36.43 -2.97 -0.40
N LEU A 518 -35.12 -3.04 -0.60
CA LEU A 518 -34.32 -4.25 -0.39
C LEU A 518 -33.42 -4.09 0.85
N GLU A 519 -32.78 -5.19 1.25
CA GLU A 519 -31.75 -5.13 2.29
C GLU A 519 -30.54 -4.31 1.79
N PRO A 520 -29.86 -3.56 2.67
CA PRO A 520 -28.68 -2.78 2.29
C PRO A 520 -27.63 -3.61 1.56
N GLY A 521 -27.10 -3.09 0.45
CA GLY A 521 -26.13 -3.79 -0.40
C GLY A 521 -26.74 -4.71 -1.46
N SER A 522 -28.06 -4.72 -1.61
CA SER A 522 -28.76 -5.47 -2.66
C SER A 522 -28.79 -4.76 -4.01
N ASP A 523 -28.39 -3.47 -4.07
CA ASP A 523 -28.43 -2.60 -5.25
C ASP A 523 -29.84 -2.60 -5.88
N PHE A 524 -29.93 -2.35 -7.18
CA PHE A 524 -31.17 -2.36 -7.95
C PHE A 524 -31.49 -3.76 -8.49
N GLN A 525 -32.73 -4.19 -8.27
CA GLN A 525 -33.26 -5.42 -8.88
C GLN A 525 -34.49 -5.12 -9.74
N PHE A 526 -34.56 -5.74 -10.91
CA PHE A 526 -35.72 -5.69 -11.78
C PHE A 526 -36.37 -7.07 -11.89
N GLU A 527 -37.69 -7.12 -11.73
CA GLU A 527 -38.48 -8.35 -11.94
C GLU A 527 -39.70 -8.04 -12.80
N SER A 528 -40.01 -8.91 -13.76
CA SER A 528 -41.26 -8.82 -14.54
C SER A 528 -42.21 -9.95 -14.16
N LYS A 529 -43.39 -9.59 -13.66
CA LYS A 529 -44.51 -10.49 -13.35
C LYS A 529 -45.71 -10.30 -14.30
N ILE A 530 -45.45 -9.84 -15.52
CA ILE A 530 -46.48 -9.64 -16.54
C ILE A 530 -47.21 -10.97 -16.82
N VAL A 531 -48.55 -10.95 -16.75
CA VAL A 531 -49.42 -12.10 -17.06
C VAL A 531 -50.22 -11.79 -18.32
N GLY A 532 -50.33 -12.75 -19.24
CA GLY A 532 -51.22 -12.65 -20.41
C GLY A 532 -50.77 -11.71 -21.54
N GLY A 533 -49.54 -11.18 -21.49
CA GLY A 533 -48.98 -10.37 -22.59
C GLY A 533 -49.44 -8.91 -22.62
N SER A 534 -49.91 -8.36 -21.49
CA SER A 534 -50.32 -6.94 -21.38
C SER A 534 -49.18 -5.96 -21.69
N VAL A 535 -47.93 -6.40 -21.53
CA VAL A 535 -46.73 -5.80 -22.14
C VAL A 535 -46.01 -6.89 -22.96
N PRO A 536 -45.82 -6.70 -24.27
CA PRO A 536 -45.03 -7.60 -25.10
C PRO A 536 -43.61 -7.78 -24.55
N LYS A 537 -43.07 -9.01 -24.61
CA LYS A 537 -41.73 -9.33 -24.11
C LYS A 537 -40.62 -8.47 -24.74
N GLU A 538 -40.85 -7.99 -25.95
CA GLU A 538 -39.94 -7.13 -26.72
C GLU A 538 -39.81 -5.71 -26.12
N TYR A 539 -40.78 -5.25 -25.33
CA TYR A 539 -40.77 -3.93 -24.71
C TYR A 539 -40.30 -3.93 -23.24
N ILE A 540 -40.23 -5.09 -22.60
CA ILE A 540 -39.73 -5.25 -21.23
C ILE A 540 -38.29 -4.70 -21.08
N PRO A 541 -37.34 -4.96 -22.00
CA PRO A 541 -36.01 -4.37 -21.93
C PRO A 541 -36.02 -2.83 -21.97
N GLY A 542 -37.02 -2.22 -22.61
CA GLY A 542 -37.21 -0.77 -22.62
C GLY A 542 -37.60 -0.23 -21.24
N VAL A 543 -38.47 -0.95 -20.52
CA VAL A 543 -38.84 -0.61 -19.13
C VAL A 543 -37.63 -0.70 -18.22
N GLU A 544 -36.89 -1.81 -18.27
CA GLU A 544 -35.68 -2.03 -17.46
C GLU A 544 -34.62 -0.96 -17.73
N LYS A 545 -34.32 -0.68 -19.00
CA LYS A 545 -33.39 0.38 -19.40
C LYS A 545 -33.85 1.76 -18.92
N GLY A 546 -35.15 2.02 -18.96
CA GLY A 546 -35.74 3.27 -18.46
C GLY A 546 -35.53 3.44 -16.95
N LEU A 547 -35.73 2.38 -16.18
CA LEU A 547 -35.49 2.36 -14.74
C LEU A 547 -33.99 2.46 -14.39
N MET A 548 -33.13 1.72 -15.09
CA MET A 548 -31.67 1.78 -14.93
C MET A 548 -31.12 3.18 -15.19
N SER A 549 -31.66 3.88 -16.18
CA SER A 549 -31.29 5.28 -16.45
C SER A 549 -31.91 6.25 -15.44
N ALA A 550 -33.10 5.99 -14.92
CA ALA A 550 -33.77 6.86 -13.97
C ALA A 550 -33.16 6.78 -12.56
N LYS A 551 -32.64 5.61 -12.16
CA LYS A 551 -32.09 5.41 -10.82
C LYS A 551 -30.82 6.23 -10.56
N GLU A 552 -30.09 6.62 -11.60
CA GLU A 552 -28.86 7.42 -11.45
C GLU A 552 -29.14 8.83 -10.89
N THR A 553 -30.37 9.34 -11.06
CA THR A 553 -30.78 10.65 -10.53
C THR A 553 -31.96 10.49 -9.58
N GLY A 554 -31.66 10.41 -8.28
CA GLY A 554 -32.65 10.31 -7.21
C GLY A 554 -33.55 11.54 -7.08
N VAL A 555 -34.65 11.38 -6.34
CA VAL A 555 -35.69 12.43 -6.21
C VAL A 555 -35.49 13.33 -4.99
N VAL A 556 -34.59 12.97 -4.07
CA VAL A 556 -34.38 13.72 -2.81
C VAL A 556 -33.38 14.86 -3.02
N ALA A 557 -32.21 14.54 -3.55
CA ALA A 557 -31.11 15.47 -3.77
C ALA A 557 -30.33 15.17 -5.06
N GLY A 558 -30.85 14.29 -5.93
CA GLY A 558 -30.26 13.97 -7.23
C GLY A 558 -29.22 12.85 -7.19
N PHE A 559 -29.00 12.19 -6.04
CA PHE A 559 -27.99 11.14 -5.95
C PHE A 559 -28.50 9.78 -6.46
N PRO A 560 -27.60 8.89 -6.91
CA PRO A 560 -28.00 7.57 -7.38
C PRO A 560 -28.77 6.76 -6.34
N MET A 561 -29.86 6.13 -6.77
CA MET A 561 -30.71 5.27 -5.96
C MET A 561 -30.23 3.82 -5.94
N ILE A 562 -30.19 3.22 -4.75
CA ILE A 562 -29.77 1.84 -4.51
C ILE A 562 -30.73 1.13 -3.54
N ASP A 563 -30.55 -0.17 -3.40
CA ASP A 563 -31.24 -1.04 -2.44
C ASP A 563 -32.76 -1.01 -2.59
N PHE A 564 -33.23 -1.17 -3.84
CA PHE A 564 -34.66 -1.28 -4.14
C PHE A 564 -34.93 -2.18 -5.32
N LYS A 565 -36.13 -2.75 -5.34
CA LYS A 565 -36.61 -3.61 -6.42
C LYS A 565 -37.78 -2.96 -7.13
N ALA A 566 -37.77 -3.06 -8.46
CA ALA A 566 -38.87 -2.66 -9.32
C ALA A 566 -39.53 -3.90 -9.94
N ILE A 567 -40.81 -4.11 -9.62
CA ILE A 567 -41.60 -5.24 -10.11
C ILE A 567 -42.62 -4.72 -11.12
N LEU A 568 -42.44 -5.04 -12.39
CA LEU A 568 -43.43 -4.76 -13.43
C LEU A 568 -44.56 -5.78 -13.35
N ILE A 569 -45.75 -5.34 -12.91
CA ILE A 569 -46.89 -6.22 -12.63
C ILE A 569 -47.97 -6.17 -13.72
N ASP A 570 -48.11 -5.05 -14.42
CA ASP A 570 -49.11 -4.88 -15.49
C ASP A 570 -48.69 -3.75 -16.44
N GLY A 571 -49.41 -3.60 -17.54
CA GLY A 571 -49.21 -2.50 -18.48
C GLY A 571 -50.22 -2.51 -19.61
N ALA A 572 -50.05 -1.60 -20.57
CA ALA A 572 -50.81 -1.62 -21.81
C ALA A 572 -49.98 -1.04 -22.95
N PHE A 573 -50.23 -1.55 -24.15
CA PHE A 573 -49.62 -1.07 -25.38
C PHE A 573 -50.69 -0.81 -26.44
N HIS A 574 -50.31 -0.12 -27.50
CA HIS A 574 -51.11 0.16 -28.68
C HIS A 574 -50.31 -0.26 -29.90
N ASP A 575 -50.91 -1.04 -30.81
CA ASP A 575 -50.20 -1.73 -31.89
C ASP A 575 -49.39 -0.80 -32.82
N VAL A 576 -49.82 0.46 -32.95
CA VAL A 576 -49.20 1.43 -33.87
C VAL A 576 -48.35 2.48 -33.16
N ASP A 577 -48.69 2.81 -31.91
CA ASP A 577 -48.11 3.96 -31.19
C ASP A 577 -47.15 3.53 -30.08
N SER A 578 -47.03 2.23 -29.79
CA SER A 578 -46.08 1.72 -28.80
C SER A 578 -44.75 1.35 -29.43
N SER A 579 -43.68 1.63 -28.68
CA SER A 579 -42.31 1.28 -29.04
C SER A 579 -41.48 1.07 -27.78
N THR A 580 -40.32 0.42 -27.91
CA THR A 580 -39.38 0.25 -26.79
C THR A 580 -38.99 1.61 -26.17
N LEU A 581 -38.84 2.65 -26.98
CA LEU A 581 -38.55 4.01 -26.51
C LEU A 581 -39.73 4.62 -25.73
N ALA A 582 -40.98 4.37 -26.15
CA ALA A 582 -42.16 4.85 -25.42
C ALA A 582 -42.25 4.20 -24.02
N PHE A 583 -41.93 2.91 -23.91
CA PHE A 583 -41.85 2.22 -22.63
C PHE A 583 -40.67 2.68 -21.77
N GLU A 584 -39.52 3.02 -22.37
CA GLU A 584 -38.39 3.63 -21.65
C GLU A 584 -38.79 4.98 -21.03
N ILE A 585 -39.46 5.84 -21.79
CA ILE A 585 -39.94 7.14 -21.31
C ILE A 585 -41.01 6.98 -20.22
N ALA A 586 -41.96 6.05 -20.43
CA ALA A 586 -43.00 5.75 -19.45
C ALA A 586 -42.40 5.25 -18.13
N ALA A 587 -41.39 4.38 -18.19
CA ALA A 587 -40.69 3.88 -17.01
C ALA A 587 -39.95 4.98 -16.24
N LYS A 588 -39.27 5.91 -16.94
CA LYS A 588 -38.62 7.08 -16.30
C LYS A 588 -39.61 7.96 -15.55
N ALA A 589 -40.78 8.20 -16.14
CA ALA A 589 -41.83 9.00 -15.50
C ALA A 589 -42.50 8.24 -14.34
N ALA A 590 -42.79 6.95 -14.51
CA ALA A 590 -43.29 6.07 -13.46
C ALA A 590 -42.35 6.03 -12.25
N PHE A 591 -41.04 5.96 -12.48
CA PHE A 591 -40.04 6.04 -11.43
C PHE A 591 -40.14 7.34 -10.62
N ARG A 592 -40.13 8.50 -11.29
CA ARG A 592 -40.23 9.80 -10.62
C ARG A 592 -41.50 9.94 -9.77
N GLU A 593 -42.63 9.42 -10.23
CA GLU A 593 -43.89 9.46 -9.47
C GLU A 593 -43.97 8.40 -8.36
N GLY A 594 -43.42 7.21 -8.61
CA GLY A 594 -43.48 6.07 -7.70
C GLY A 594 -42.55 6.22 -6.51
N ILE A 595 -41.31 6.67 -6.75
CA ILE A 595 -40.30 6.82 -5.70
C ILE A 595 -40.71 7.87 -4.67
N VAL A 596 -41.33 8.98 -5.08
CA VAL A 596 -41.82 10.00 -4.14
C VAL A 596 -42.84 9.42 -3.13
N LYS A 597 -43.67 8.48 -3.57
CA LYS A 597 -44.66 7.78 -2.71
C LYS A 597 -43.99 6.75 -1.80
N ALA A 598 -42.82 6.24 -2.18
CA ALA A 598 -42.07 5.21 -1.47
C ALA A 598 -41.25 5.74 -0.26
N GLN A 599 -41.45 7.01 0.12
CA GLN A 599 -40.73 7.70 1.19
C GLN A 599 -39.20 7.59 1.05
N PRO A 600 -38.62 8.30 0.06
CA PRO A 600 -37.21 8.19 -0.23
C PRO A 600 -36.37 8.83 0.88
N LYS A 601 -35.23 8.23 1.16
CA LYS A 601 -34.27 8.64 2.19
C LYS A 601 -32.87 8.76 1.61
N LEU A 602 -32.11 9.71 2.15
CA LEU A 602 -30.73 9.93 1.78
C LEU A 602 -29.84 9.00 2.60
N LEU A 603 -28.83 8.44 1.94
CA LEU A 603 -27.86 7.53 2.51
C LEU A 603 -26.46 8.14 2.46
N GLU A 604 -25.69 7.95 3.53
CA GLU A 604 -24.28 8.32 3.60
C GLU A 604 -23.39 7.07 3.70
N PRO A 605 -22.16 7.13 3.16
CA PRO A 605 -21.21 6.04 3.29
C PRO A 605 -20.68 5.97 4.73
N ILE A 606 -20.82 4.78 5.32
CA ILE A 606 -20.26 4.42 6.62
C ILE A 606 -18.95 3.68 6.41
N MET A 607 -17.93 4.12 7.13
CA MET A 607 -16.60 3.55 7.10
C MET A 607 -16.43 2.60 8.28
N LYS A 608 -15.95 1.39 8.02
CA LYS A 608 -15.37 0.56 9.07
C LYS A 608 -13.99 1.13 9.38
N VAL A 609 -13.89 1.79 10.52
CA VAL A 609 -12.69 2.42 11.04
C VAL A 609 -12.05 1.47 12.04
N GLU A 610 -10.81 1.12 11.81
CA GLU A 610 -9.98 0.40 12.77
C GLU A 610 -8.91 1.37 13.27
N VAL A 611 -8.99 1.77 14.54
CA VAL A 611 -7.98 2.60 15.18
C VAL A 611 -7.09 1.72 16.04
N VAL A 612 -5.80 1.67 15.74
CA VAL A 612 -4.80 1.00 16.58
C VAL A 612 -4.09 2.06 17.40
N THR A 613 -4.22 1.99 18.72
CA THR A 613 -3.67 2.97 19.66
C THR A 613 -3.12 2.29 20.91
N PRO A 614 -2.10 2.84 21.56
CA PRO A 614 -1.76 2.47 22.94
C PRO A 614 -2.94 2.67 23.90
N ASP A 615 -3.00 1.86 24.96
CA ASP A 615 -4.02 1.89 26.02
C ASP A 615 -4.21 3.31 26.60
N GLU A 616 -3.14 4.09 26.69
CA GLU A 616 -3.10 5.42 27.29
C GLU A 616 -4.06 6.43 26.62
N TYR A 617 -4.25 6.34 25.30
CA TYR A 617 -5.05 7.31 24.52
C TYR A 617 -6.44 6.79 24.14
N MET A 618 -6.75 5.56 24.54
CA MET A 618 -7.96 4.84 24.16
C MET A 618 -9.24 5.60 24.53
N GLY A 619 -9.28 6.20 25.73
CA GLY A 619 -10.44 6.95 26.22
C GLY A 619 -10.77 8.17 25.36
N ASP A 620 -9.76 8.98 25.03
CA ASP A 620 -9.92 10.19 24.23
C ASP A 620 -10.34 9.87 22.79
N ILE A 621 -9.75 8.82 22.20
CA ILE A 621 -10.08 8.35 20.85
C ILE A 621 -11.52 7.85 20.77
N ILE A 622 -11.98 7.06 21.75
CA ILE A 622 -13.38 6.61 21.81
C ILE A 622 -14.32 7.81 21.98
N GLY A 623 -13.94 8.80 22.80
CA GLY A 623 -14.69 10.04 22.97
C GLY A 623 -14.89 10.79 21.65
N ASP A 624 -13.81 11.01 20.91
CA ASP A 624 -13.85 11.70 19.62
C ASP A 624 -14.62 10.90 18.56
N LEU A 625 -14.41 9.57 18.45
CA LEU A 625 -15.18 8.72 17.53
C LEU A 625 -16.68 8.79 17.80
N ASN A 626 -17.10 8.75 19.06
CA ASN A 626 -18.50 8.93 19.44
C ASN A 626 -19.02 10.33 19.06
N SER A 627 -18.22 11.39 19.27
CA SER A 627 -18.60 12.76 18.88
C SER A 627 -18.83 12.90 17.36
N ARG A 628 -18.15 12.08 16.56
CA ARG A 628 -18.28 12.00 15.09
C ARG A 628 -19.43 11.12 14.62
N ARG A 629 -20.37 10.76 15.51
CA ARG A 629 -21.44 9.78 15.26
C ARG A 629 -20.91 8.38 14.96
N GLY A 630 -19.71 8.07 15.41
CA GLY A 630 -19.14 6.73 15.33
C GLY A 630 -19.81 5.78 16.31
N GLN A 631 -20.03 4.54 15.87
CA GLN A 631 -20.49 3.45 16.72
C GLN A 631 -19.33 2.49 16.98
N ILE A 632 -18.94 2.31 18.23
CA ILE A 632 -17.90 1.35 18.60
C ILE A 632 -18.47 -0.07 18.50
N MET A 633 -17.87 -0.89 17.66
CA MET A 633 -18.27 -2.28 17.43
C MET A 633 -17.59 -3.23 18.43
N GLY A 634 -16.36 -2.93 18.81
CA GLY A 634 -15.58 -3.78 19.70
C GLY A 634 -14.15 -3.28 19.86
N MET A 635 -13.47 -3.87 20.84
CA MET A 635 -12.08 -3.55 21.16
C MET A 635 -11.32 -4.85 21.38
N GLU A 636 -10.17 -4.97 20.75
CA GLU A 636 -9.33 -6.17 20.79
C GLU A 636 -7.89 -5.80 21.16
N PRO A 637 -7.26 -6.51 22.12
CA PRO A 637 -5.85 -6.34 22.38
C PRO A 637 -5.03 -6.95 21.23
N ARG A 638 -4.05 -6.21 20.71
CA ARG A 638 -3.10 -6.69 19.70
C ARG A 638 -1.68 -6.36 20.14
N GLY A 639 -1.03 -7.33 20.77
CA GLY A 639 0.28 -7.13 21.38
C GLY A 639 0.18 -6.14 22.55
N ASN A 640 0.86 -5.01 22.43
CA ASN A 640 0.89 -3.93 23.42
C ASN A 640 -0.01 -2.72 23.06
N ALA A 641 -0.89 -2.87 22.07
CA ALA A 641 -1.84 -1.84 21.65
C ALA A 641 -3.29 -2.37 21.67
N GLN A 642 -4.25 -1.46 21.69
CA GLN A 642 -5.67 -1.74 21.50
C GLN A 642 -6.07 -1.42 20.08
N VAL A 643 -6.87 -2.31 19.51
CA VAL A 643 -7.56 -2.13 18.25
C VAL A 643 -9.01 -1.77 18.55
N ILE A 644 -9.40 -0.55 18.24
CA ILE A 644 -10.77 -0.05 18.37
C ILE A 644 -11.44 -0.17 17.00
N ASN A 645 -12.44 -1.04 16.90
CA ASN A 645 -13.27 -1.18 15.72
C ASN A 645 -14.50 -0.29 15.86
N ALA A 646 -14.72 0.61 14.90
CA ALA A 646 -15.85 1.52 14.88
C ALA A 646 -16.47 1.64 13.48
N MET A 647 -17.74 2.01 13.43
CA MET A 647 -18.45 2.39 12.21
C MET A 647 -18.68 3.89 12.24
N VAL A 648 -18.06 4.66 11.34
CA VAL A 648 -18.10 6.13 11.37
C VAL A 648 -18.50 6.68 10.00
N PRO A 649 -19.41 7.68 9.92
CA PRO A 649 -19.74 8.33 8.66
C PRO A 649 -18.53 9.01 8.03
N LEU A 650 -18.28 8.77 6.74
CA LEU A 650 -17.13 9.35 6.02
C LEU A 650 -17.10 10.88 6.09
N ALA A 651 -18.27 11.52 6.06
CA ALA A 651 -18.42 12.97 6.16
C ALA A 651 -17.80 13.56 7.44
N GLN A 652 -17.69 12.77 8.51
CA GLN A 652 -17.11 13.18 9.79
C GLN A 652 -15.63 12.81 9.93
N MET A 653 -15.06 12.10 8.94
CA MET A 653 -13.68 11.62 8.97
C MET A 653 -12.70 12.54 8.22
N PHE A 654 -13.19 13.62 7.59
CA PHE A 654 -12.32 14.60 6.93
C PHE A 654 -11.36 15.24 7.93
N GLY A 655 -10.06 15.21 7.61
CA GLY A 655 -9.01 15.72 8.49
C GLY A 655 -8.78 14.89 9.75
N TYR A 656 -9.37 13.69 9.88
CA TYR A 656 -9.27 12.89 11.10
C TYR A 656 -7.83 12.49 11.44
N VAL A 657 -6.96 12.27 10.43
CA VAL A 657 -5.53 12.00 10.64
C VAL A 657 -4.89 13.04 11.57
N ASN A 658 -5.18 14.32 11.36
CA ASN A 658 -4.57 15.41 12.14
C ASN A 658 -5.09 15.42 13.58
N VAL A 659 -6.39 15.21 13.75
CA VAL A 659 -7.03 15.16 15.07
C VAL A 659 -6.54 13.94 15.86
N LEU A 660 -6.55 12.75 15.23
CA LEU A 660 -6.06 11.51 15.82
C LEU A 660 -4.59 11.61 16.22
N ARG A 661 -3.74 12.19 15.37
CA ARG A 661 -2.32 12.44 15.70
C ARG A 661 -2.19 13.37 16.90
N SER A 662 -2.97 14.44 16.95
CA SER A 662 -2.93 15.38 18.09
C SER A 662 -3.33 14.69 19.41
N MET A 663 -4.34 13.82 19.40
CA MET A 663 -4.82 13.12 20.59
C MET A 663 -3.87 12.02 21.05
N SER A 664 -3.21 11.34 20.11
CA SER A 664 -2.36 10.17 20.39
C SER A 664 -0.86 10.47 20.40
N GLN A 665 -0.46 11.75 20.34
CA GLN A 665 0.94 12.14 20.11
C GLN A 665 1.55 11.45 18.87
N GLY A 666 0.71 11.25 17.86
CA GLY A 666 1.03 10.55 16.62
C GLY A 666 0.95 9.03 16.70
N ARG A 667 0.86 8.41 17.89
CA ARG A 667 0.98 6.95 18.16
C ARG A 667 -0.20 6.12 17.71
N ALA A 668 -1.36 6.75 17.49
CA ALA A 668 -2.50 6.06 16.93
C ALA A 668 -2.46 6.15 15.42
N GLN A 669 -2.71 5.00 14.79
CA GLN A 669 -3.02 4.91 13.38
C GLN A 669 -4.49 4.54 13.25
N TYR A 670 -5.11 4.95 12.16
CA TYR A 670 -6.36 4.35 11.77
C TYR A 670 -6.28 3.90 10.33
N THR A 671 -6.95 2.80 10.05
CA THR A 671 -7.36 2.46 8.70
C THR A 671 -8.86 2.65 8.62
N MET A 672 -9.35 3.01 7.44
CA MET A 672 -10.77 3.01 7.19
C MET A 672 -11.04 2.38 5.84
N ILE A 673 -12.02 1.50 5.81
CA ILE A 673 -12.52 0.87 4.59
C ILE A 673 -14.02 1.12 4.49
N PHE A 674 -14.53 1.24 3.27
CA PHE A 674 -15.97 1.34 3.07
C PHE A 674 -16.65 0.10 3.65
N SER A 675 -17.70 0.31 4.44
CA SER A 675 -18.51 -0.77 5.04
C SER A 675 -19.82 -0.92 4.29
N HIS A 676 -20.69 0.06 4.39
CA HIS A 676 -22.03 0.07 3.80
C HIS A 676 -22.57 1.50 3.72
N TYR A 677 -23.73 1.66 3.11
CA TYR A 677 -24.51 2.89 3.16
C TYR A 677 -25.54 2.81 4.29
N ASP A 678 -25.70 3.90 5.06
CA ASP A 678 -26.71 4.00 6.12
C ASP A 678 -27.49 5.31 6.02
N GLN A 679 -28.68 5.35 6.63
CA GLN A 679 -29.56 6.51 6.57
C GLN A 679 -28.97 7.72 7.26
N VAL A 680 -28.98 8.85 6.55
CA VAL A 680 -28.54 10.13 7.09
C VAL A 680 -29.55 10.62 8.15
N PRO A 681 -29.07 11.11 9.32
CA PRO A 681 -29.93 11.77 10.28
C PRO A 681 -30.71 12.93 9.63
N GLN A 682 -31.97 13.10 10.00
CA GLN A 682 -32.87 14.06 9.34
C GLN A 682 -32.29 15.49 9.26
N GLN A 683 -31.61 15.94 10.33
CA GLN A 683 -30.97 17.24 10.37
C GLN A 683 -29.90 17.43 9.28
N VAL A 684 -29.04 16.43 9.08
CA VAL A 684 -27.98 16.47 8.05
C VAL A 684 -28.58 16.34 6.64
N ALA A 685 -29.64 15.54 6.49
CA ALA A 685 -30.35 15.42 5.22
C ALA A 685 -30.97 16.76 4.78
N ASP A 686 -31.52 17.53 5.71
CA ASP A 686 -32.09 18.84 5.43
C ASP A 686 -31.01 19.88 5.08
N GLU A 687 -29.84 19.83 5.71
CA GLU A 687 -28.67 20.65 5.35
C GLU A 687 -28.15 20.36 3.93
N ILE A 688 -28.08 19.09 3.55
CA ILE A 688 -27.64 18.67 2.20
C ILE A 688 -28.63 19.19 1.15
N LYS A 689 -29.94 19.05 1.40
CA LYS A 689 -30.98 19.59 0.50
C LYS A 689 -30.85 21.10 0.34
N ALA A 690 -30.55 21.83 1.41
CA ALA A 690 -30.40 23.29 1.36
C ALA A 690 -29.14 23.76 0.63
N LYS A 691 -28.11 22.91 0.48
CA LYS A 691 -26.90 23.23 -0.29
C LYS A 691 -27.03 22.95 -1.80
N LEU A 692 -27.91 22.01 -2.17
CA LEU A 692 -28.07 21.52 -3.54
C LEU A 692 -29.33 22.07 -4.24
N GLY A 693 -30.33 22.53 -3.47
CA GLY A 693 -31.47 23.29 -3.97
C GLY A 693 -31.24 24.79 -3.89
#